data_AF-A0A507EW95-F1
#
_entry.id   AF-A0A507EW95-F1
#
_cell.length_a   1.000
_cell.length_b   1.000
_cell.length_c   1.000
_cell.angle_alpha   90.00
_cell.angle_beta   90.00
_cell.angle_gamma   90.00
#
_symmetry.space_group_name_H-M   'P 1'
#
loop_
_entity.id
_entity.type
_entity.pdbx_description
1 polymer ?
#
loop_
_entity_poly.entity_id
_entity_poly.type
_entity_poly.pdbx_seq_one_letter_code
_entity_poly.pdbx_strand_id
1 'polypeptide(L)'
;MPRTTRSSAAAAAAPTPSATPQIFVGSTLTLTTLASKDPLAKEVQKVLKDGGGKVVTTVSQKLTHLVAVPEDFTVAKVPAKVRDARDRSDVAIVSLQFVLDSAAEGKLVDPAAYSVVTVDQSNGNVNGKSDDKNDADDIDATLPDVANGGKKSKKRKKAEVDEDDDEAAEPVQEVKIVKAIKKGRAAVDHLCPVAKKCHVYENGTDVYDALLNQTEIKANNNKFYIIQVLEEDAGRNYYLWTRWGRVGQNGMNKLESLSKEQAIRGFERKFYDKSRNNWGDRANFSKIPGKYFLLERDFGGDDEEEVNEKVEEGTKEERIIPDSKLPPEVQDLIKLIFNVDMMTQSMVEIGYDAKKMPLGKLSKGNIEKGYAVLAKISDELTKAGPDRDKLSDYSSQFYTIIPHEFGMSRPPIIDSPQLLKRKLEMVEALGDIEIATSILSATNKVLDQNPVDLHYSTLRTDLVPVDEKSDDYQLVKKYLENTHAATHRNYELEIEDLFEVVSRHGEDDRFKNLPNRQLLWHGSRLTNFVGILSQGLRIAPPEAPVTGYMFGKGVYFADMVSKSANYCCTSRRAPTGILLLCEVALGEQLRLKKADYDAGARCKQANCQSTHGLGETMPDPAGAVKLPKDQDVTVPCGQSTTSGVSDAALLYNEFIVYDVAQVRIR
;
A
#
# COMPACT_ATOMS: atom_id res chain seq x y z
N MET A 1 -82.59 -22.36 24.26
CA MET A 1 -82.00 -21.68 23.08
C MET A 1 -80.50 -21.51 23.32
N PRO A 2 -79.63 -21.86 22.36
CA PRO A 2 -78.21 -21.48 22.34
C PRO A 2 -77.94 -20.30 21.37
N ARG A 3 -76.65 -19.89 21.25
CA ARG A 3 -76.05 -18.81 20.42
C ARG A 3 -75.95 -17.43 21.13
N THR A 4 -74.90 -16.60 20.95
CA THR A 4 -73.82 -16.64 19.92
C THR A 4 -72.47 -16.04 20.41
N THR A 5 -71.38 -16.77 20.15
CA THR A 5 -70.02 -16.32 19.71
C THR A 5 -69.38 -14.99 20.19
N ARG A 6 -68.15 -15.10 20.72
CA ARG A 6 -67.07 -14.10 20.52
C ARG A 6 -66.05 -14.65 19.51
N SER A 7 -65.45 -13.75 18.73
CA SER A 7 -64.52 -14.06 17.62
C SER A 7 -63.17 -14.58 18.11
N SER A 8 -62.56 -15.50 17.35
CA SER A 8 -61.16 -15.91 17.51
C SER A 8 -60.27 -15.14 16.53
N ALA A 9 -59.26 -14.44 17.05
CA ALA A 9 -58.19 -13.89 16.21
C ALA A 9 -57.25 -15.01 15.76
N ALA A 10 -56.94 -15.07 14.46
CA ALA A 10 -56.02 -16.07 13.91
C ALA A 10 -54.58 -15.77 14.37
N ALA A 11 -53.89 -16.78 14.89
CA ALA A 11 -52.45 -16.71 15.10
C ALA A 11 -51.75 -16.77 13.72
N ALA A 12 -50.92 -15.78 13.42
CA ALA A 12 -50.10 -15.80 12.22
C ALA A 12 -49.08 -16.95 12.32
N ALA A 13 -48.99 -17.78 11.28
CA ALA A 13 -47.99 -18.83 11.19
C ALA A 13 -46.58 -18.20 11.08
N ALA A 14 -45.62 -18.74 11.81
CA ALA A 14 -44.22 -18.38 11.65
C ALA A 14 -43.73 -18.72 10.23
N PRO A 15 -42.88 -17.90 9.60
CA PRO A 15 -42.38 -18.17 8.26
C PRO A 15 -41.55 -19.46 8.25
N THR A 16 -41.88 -20.36 7.34
CA THR A 16 -41.08 -21.53 7.00
C THR A 16 -39.68 -21.07 6.57
N PRO A 17 -38.57 -21.72 7.00
CA PRO A 17 -37.26 -21.38 6.50
C PRO A 17 -37.21 -21.59 4.98
N SER A 18 -36.87 -20.52 4.25
CA SER A 18 -36.69 -20.58 2.80
C SER A 18 -35.57 -21.59 2.48
N ALA A 19 -35.83 -22.54 1.59
CA ALA A 19 -34.82 -23.48 1.14
C ALA A 19 -33.76 -22.74 0.32
N THR A 20 -32.49 -22.83 0.70
CA THR A 20 -31.38 -22.20 -0.01
C THR A 20 -31.40 -22.59 -1.49
N PRO A 21 -31.41 -21.62 -2.42
CA PRO A 21 -31.44 -21.91 -3.86
C PRO A 21 -30.33 -22.89 -4.28
N GLN A 22 -30.73 -24.00 -4.91
CA GLN A 22 -29.85 -25.08 -5.36
C GLN A 22 -29.15 -24.73 -6.69
N ILE A 23 -28.43 -23.61 -6.70
CA ILE A 23 -27.89 -22.94 -7.90
C ILE A 23 -26.65 -23.61 -8.51
N PHE A 24 -25.90 -24.40 -7.74
CA PHE A 24 -24.68 -25.09 -8.20
C PHE A 24 -24.92 -26.56 -8.53
N VAL A 25 -26.17 -27.02 -8.59
CA VAL A 25 -26.50 -28.40 -8.95
C VAL A 25 -25.91 -28.77 -10.31
N GLY A 26 -25.19 -29.89 -10.36
CA GLY A 26 -24.45 -30.34 -11.54
C GLY A 26 -23.05 -29.73 -11.68
N SER A 27 -22.71 -28.67 -10.95
CA SER A 27 -21.37 -28.09 -10.96
C SER A 27 -20.42 -28.84 -10.03
N THR A 28 -19.24 -29.20 -10.55
CA THR A 28 -18.15 -29.79 -9.77
C THR A 28 -16.94 -28.89 -9.88
N LEU A 29 -16.42 -28.42 -8.75
CA LEU A 29 -15.37 -27.41 -8.70
C LEU A 29 -14.19 -27.84 -7.84
N THR A 30 -13.03 -27.26 -8.12
CA THR A 30 -11.83 -27.36 -7.28
C THR A 30 -11.19 -25.99 -7.17
N LEU A 31 -10.51 -25.72 -6.05
CA LEU A 31 -9.72 -24.50 -5.86
C LEU A 31 -8.24 -24.80 -6.16
N THR A 32 -7.52 -23.85 -6.74
CA THR A 32 -6.05 -23.87 -6.77
C THR A 32 -5.45 -23.76 -5.37
N THR A 33 -4.15 -24.01 -5.22
CA THR A 33 -3.46 -23.90 -3.93
C THR A 33 -3.34 -22.46 -3.44
N LEU A 34 -3.41 -21.46 -4.32
CA LEU A 34 -3.46 -20.04 -3.93
C LEU A 34 -4.91 -19.62 -3.64
N ALA A 35 -5.88 -19.97 -4.50
CA ALA A 35 -7.29 -19.73 -4.23
C ALA A 35 -7.78 -20.39 -2.92
N SER A 36 -7.23 -21.54 -2.53
CA SER A 36 -7.55 -22.18 -1.24
C SER A 36 -6.98 -21.45 0.00
N LYS A 37 -6.10 -20.47 -0.20
CA LYS A 37 -5.50 -19.63 0.86
C LYS A 37 -6.10 -18.22 0.91
N ASP A 38 -6.96 -17.88 -0.05
CA ASP A 38 -7.71 -16.63 -0.04
C ASP A 38 -8.64 -16.57 1.19
N PRO A 39 -8.81 -15.42 1.88
CA PRO A 39 -9.75 -15.28 2.98
C PRO A 39 -11.18 -15.73 2.68
N LEU A 40 -11.64 -15.56 1.43
CA LEU A 40 -12.97 -15.95 0.96
C LEU A 40 -13.09 -17.45 0.66
N ALA A 41 -12.00 -18.22 0.66
CA ALA A 41 -12.00 -19.63 0.24
C ALA A 41 -12.94 -20.52 1.09
N LYS A 42 -13.05 -20.23 2.40
CA LYS A 42 -13.96 -20.94 3.30
C LYS A 42 -15.43 -20.61 3.01
N GLU A 43 -15.71 -19.36 2.69
CA GLU A 43 -17.06 -18.89 2.33
C GLU A 43 -17.48 -19.44 0.96
N VAL A 44 -16.63 -19.33 -0.06
CA VAL A 44 -16.82 -19.94 -1.39
C VAL A 44 -17.12 -21.42 -1.28
N GLN A 45 -16.34 -22.19 -0.51
CA GLN A 45 -16.60 -23.63 -0.33
C GLN A 45 -17.90 -23.93 0.41
N LYS A 46 -18.34 -23.05 1.32
CA LYS A 46 -19.62 -23.18 2.03
C LYS A 46 -20.78 -22.88 1.09
N VAL A 47 -20.80 -21.69 0.49
CA VAL A 47 -21.80 -21.21 -0.48
C VAL A 47 -22.04 -22.23 -1.59
N LEU A 48 -20.96 -22.81 -2.12
CA LEU A 48 -20.99 -23.83 -3.17
C LEU A 48 -21.65 -25.15 -2.72
N LYS A 49 -21.34 -25.62 -1.49
CA LYS A 49 -21.98 -26.82 -0.91
C LYS A 49 -23.45 -26.56 -0.58
N ASP A 50 -23.76 -25.42 0.02
CA ASP A 50 -25.11 -25.03 0.42
C ASP A 50 -26.03 -24.87 -0.80
N GLY A 51 -25.48 -24.38 -1.93
CA GLY A 51 -26.15 -24.31 -3.23
C GLY A 51 -26.14 -25.61 -4.06
N GLY A 52 -25.71 -26.76 -3.52
CA GLY A 52 -25.83 -28.07 -4.17
C GLY A 52 -24.69 -28.48 -5.11
N GLY A 53 -23.58 -27.74 -5.12
CA GLY A 53 -22.39 -28.06 -5.92
C GLY A 53 -21.42 -29.01 -5.21
N LYS A 54 -20.52 -29.63 -5.99
CA LYS A 54 -19.53 -30.60 -5.47
C LYS A 54 -18.10 -30.04 -5.47
N VAL A 55 -17.46 -29.97 -4.32
CA VAL A 55 -16.01 -29.70 -4.22
C VAL A 55 -15.21 -30.99 -4.41
N VAL A 56 -14.16 -30.96 -5.23
CA VAL A 56 -13.18 -32.05 -5.39
C VAL A 56 -11.76 -31.55 -5.14
N THR A 57 -10.87 -32.42 -4.69
CA THR A 57 -9.47 -32.07 -4.35
C THR A 57 -8.53 -32.05 -5.55
N THR A 58 -8.90 -32.68 -6.67
CA THR A 58 -8.09 -32.83 -7.90
C THR A 58 -8.88 -32.44 -9.16
N VAL A 59 -8.18 -32.22 -10.28
CA VAL A 59 -8.81 -31.98 -11.59
C VAL A 59 -9.35 -33.30 -12.13
N SER A 60 -10.57 -33.66 -11.72
CA SER A 60 -11.25 -34.89 -12.14
C SER A 60 -11.97 -34.73 -13.48
N GLN A 61 -12.25 -35.84 -14.18
CA GLN A 61 -13.05 -35.86 -15.43
C GLN A 61 -14.46 -35.23 -15.29
N LYS A 62 -14.99 -35.07 -14.07
CA LYS A 62 -16.29 -34.44 -13.83
C LYS A 62 -16.21 -32.96 -13.43
N LEU A 63 -15.00 -32.40 -13.31
CA LEU A 63 -14.79 -30.99 -13.02
C LEU A 63 -15.42 -30.13 -14.12
N THR A 64 -16.18 -29.10 -13.74
CA THR A 64 -16.80 -28.12 -14.64
C THR A 64 -16.20 -26.72 -14.46
N HIS A 65 -15.71 -26.36 -13.27
CA HIS A 65 -15.00 -25.09 -13.05
C HIS A 65 -13.74 -25.28 -12.19
N LEU A 66 -12.67 -24.56 -12.52
CA LEU A 66 -11.51 -24.37 -11.65
C LEU A 66 -11.59 -22.96 -11.06
N VAL A 67 -11.66 -22.86 -9.73
CA VAL A 67 -11.57 -21.59 -9.01
C VAL A 67 -10.10 -21.25 -8.79
N ALA A 68 -9.64 -20.15 -9.36
CA ALA A 68 -8.25 -19.69 -9.33
C ALA A 68 -8.18 -18.18 -9.04
N VAL A 69 -6.99 -17.69 -8.68
CA VAL A 69 -6.70 -16.26 -8.49
C VAL A 69 -5.68 -15.79 -9.54
N PRO A 70 -5.60 -14.48 -9.87
CA PRO A 70 -4.63 -13.98 -10.86
C PRO A 70 -3.17 -14.39 -10.58
N GLU A 71 -2.81 -14.54 -9.31
CA GLU A 71 -1.48 -14.97 -8.85
C GLU A 71 -1.12 -16.40 -9.29
N ASP A 72 -2.11 -17.28 -9.53
CA ASP A 72 -1.88 -18.63 -10.05
C ASP A 72 -1.26 -18.61 -11.47
N PHE A 73 -1.34 -17.49 -12.17
CA PHE A 73 -0.81 -17.33 -13.53
C PHE A 73 0.51 -16.54 -13.58
N THR A 74 0.87 -15.83 -12.51
CA THR A 74 2.08 -15.00 -12.44
C THR A 74 3.24 -15.67 -11.67
N VAL A 75 2.99 -16.79 -11.00
CA VAL A 75 4.05 -17.61 -10.37
C VAL A 75 4.97 -18.25 -11.41
N ALA A 76 6.29 -18.26 -11.12
CA ALA A 76 7.34 -18.80 -12.00
C ALA A 76 7.19 -20.29 -12.39
N LYS A 77 6.26 -21.02 -11.78
CA LYS A 77 5.83 -22.35 -12.19
C LYS A 77 4.32 -22.46 -11.99
N VAL A 78 3.57 -22.41 -13.09
CA VAL A 78 2.10 -22.51 -13.10
C VAL A 78 1.64 -23.76 -12.30
N PRO A 79 0.69 -23.62 -11.36
CA PRO A 79 0.21 -24.72 -10.53
C PRO A 79 -0.34 -25.89 -11.35
N ALA A 80 -0.15 -27.13 -10.89
CA ALA A 80 -0.54 -28.32 -11.64
C ALA A 80 -2.01 -28.27 -12.07
N LYS A 81 -2.93 -28.00 -11.12
CA LYS A 81 -4.37 -27.87 -11.38
C LYS A 81 -4.72 -26.86 -12.49
N VAL A 82 -3.95 -25.78 -12.63
CA VAL A 82 -4.19 -24.74 -13.64
C VAL A 82 -3.77 -25.23 -15.03
N ARG A 83 -2.65 -25.94 -15.14
CA ARG A 83 -2.25 -26.56 -16.41
C ARG A 83 -3.25 -27.64 -16.81
N ASP A 84 -3.55 -28.55 -15.88
CA ASP A 84 -4.43 -29.70 -16.11
C ASP A 84 -5.88 -29.28 -16.45
N ALA A 85 -6.30 -28.06 -16.09
CA ALA A 85 -7.57 -27.46 -16.48
C ALA A 85 -7.49 -26.62 -17.77
N ARG A 86 -6.34 -25.99 -18.09
CA ARG A 86 -6.15 -25.25 -19.35
C ARG A 86 -6.23 -26.13 -20.59
N ASP A 87 -5.81 -27.39 -20.47
CA ASP A 87 -5.87 -28.38 -21.55
C ASP A 87 -7.30 -28.95 -21.77
N ARG A 88 -8.32 -28.38 -21.10
CA ARG A 88 -9.71 -28.84 -21.12
C ARG A 88 -10.68 -27.72 -21.46
N SER A 89 -11.24 -27.76 -22.68
CA SER A 89 -12.26 -26.82 -23.15
C SER A 89 -13.62 -26.96 -22.44
N ASP A 90 -13.81 -28.00 -21.62
CA ASP A 90 -15.01 -28.26 -20.82
C ASP A 90 -14.90 -27.77 -19.36
N VAL A 91 -13.81 -27.09 -19.00
CA VAL A 91 -13.58 -26.50 -17.66
C VAL A 91 -13.44 -24.99 -17.75
N ALA A 92 -14.37 -24.25 -17.14
CA ALA A 92 -14.24 -22.80 -17.00
C ALA A 92 -13.26 -22.45 -15.86
N ILE A 93 -12.25 -21.61 -16.12
CA ILE A 93 -11.31 -21.16 -15.08
C ILE A 93 -11.74 -19.77 -14.59
N VAL A 94 -12.28 -19.71 -13.39
CA VAL A 94 -13.03 -18.55 -12.85
C VAL A 94 -12.43 -18.04 -11.54
N SER A 95 -12.70 -16.78 -11.21
CA SER A 95 -12.36 -16.20 -9.90
C SER A 95 -13.22 -16.78 -8.76
N LEU A 96 -12.83 -16.52 -7.51
CA LEU A 96 -13.67 -16.80 -6.34
C LEU A 96 -15.02 -16.06 -6.41
N GLN A 97 -15.03 -14.87 -7.00
CA GLN A 97 -16.21 -14.01 -7.08
C GLN A 97 -17.35 -14.64 -7.90
N PHE A 98 -17.04 -15.47 -8.91
CA PHE A 98 -18.04 -16.24 -9.66
C PHE A 98 -19.02 -17.02 -8.76
N VAL A 99 -18.51 -17.62 -7.68
CA VAL A 99 -19.30 -18.42 -6.74
C VAL A 99 -20.11 -17.52 -5.80
N LEU A 100 -19.56 -16.37 -5.40
CA LEU A 100 -20.24 -15.43 -4.50
C LEU A 100 -21.35 -14.67 -5.24
N ASP A 101 -21.10 -14.19 -6.45
CA ASP A 101 -22.08 -13.43 -7.24
C ASP A 101 -23.18 -14.34 -7.80
N SER A 102 -22.86 -15.59 -8.18
CA SER A 102 -23.91 -16.59 -8.48
C SER A 102 -24.86 -16.81 -7.29
N ALA A 103 -24.34 -16.75 -6.06
CA ALA A 103 -25.15 -16.90 -4.85
C ALA A 103 -25.95 -15.65 -4.51
N ALA A 104 -25.37 -14.46 -4.70
CA ALA A 104 -26.08 -13.19 -4.51
C ALA A 104 -27.21 -12.99 -5.55
N GLU A 105 -26.98 -13.36 -6.81
CA GLU A 105 -27.99 -13.28 -7.88
C GLU A 105 -29.00 -14.46 -7.89
N GLY A 106 -28.77 -15.51 -7.11
CA GLY A 106 -29.65 -16.69 -7.05
C GLY A 106 -29.69 -17.53 -8.33
N LYS A 107 -28.66 -17.43 -9.20
CA LYS A 107 -28.49 -18.17 -10.47
C LYS A 107 -27.00 -18.24 -10.80
N LEU A 108 -26.58 -19.18 -11.66
CA LEU A 108 -25.22 -19.12 -12.21
C LEU A 108 -25.07 -17.87 -13.10
N VAL A 109 -24.11 -17.00 -12.77
CA VAL A 109 -23.67 -15.90 -13.64
C VAL A 109 -22.81 -16.45 -14.78
N ASP A 110 -22.53 -15.65 -15.82
CA ASP A 110 -21.71 -16.10 -16.97
C ASP A 110 -20.25 -16.35 -16.54
N PRO A 111 -19.71 -17.59 -16.61
CA PRO A 111 -18.33 -17.88 -16.25
C PRO A 111 -17.29 -17.04 -17.02
N ALA A 112 -17.60 -16.60 -18.25
CA ALA A 112 -16.67 -15.83 -19.06
C ALA A 112 -16.38 -14.44 -18.46
N ALA A 113 -17.37 -13.81 -17.84
CA ALA A 113 -17.23 -12.51 -17.16
C ALA A 113 -16.33 -12.58 -15.91
N TYR A 114 -16.09 -13.79 -15.37
CA TYR A 114 -15.27 -14.04 -14.19
C TYR A 114 -13.98 -14.81 -14.52
N SER A 115 -13.62 -14.90 -15.81
CA SER A 115 -12.39 -15.55 -16.25
C SER A 115 -11.16 -14.87 -15.66
N VAL A 116 -10.30 -15.65 -15.00
CA VAL A 116 -9.00 -15.19 -14.48
C VAL A 116 -7.86 -15.42 -15.46
N VAL A 117 -8.16 -15.91 -16.68
CA VAL A 117 -7.18 -16.07 -17.75
C VAL A 117 -7.10 -14.78 -18.55
N THR A 118 -6.03 -13.99 -18.34
CA THR A 118 -5.64 -12.94 -19.29
C THR A 118 -5.27 -13.60 -20.61
N VAL A 119 -6.11 -13.42 -21.63
CA VAL A 119 -5.90 -14.00 -22.96
C VAL A 119 -4.81 -13.21 -23.68
N ASP A 120 -3.58 -13.73 -23.64
CA ASP A 120 -2.48 -13.25 -24.48
C ASP A 120 -2.63 -13.84 -25.89
N GLN A 121 -3.56 -13.28 -26.67
CA GLN A 121 -3.73 -13.59 -28.09
C GLN A 121 -2.97 -12.58 -28.96
N SER A 122 -1.65 -12.66 -28.89
CA SER A 122 -0.74 -12.02 -29.85
C SER A 122 0.16 -13.04 -30.55
N ASN A 123 -0.42 -14.15 -31.03
CA ASN A 123 0.21 -14.99 -32.07
C ASN A 123 -0.82 -15.77 -32.90
N GLY A 124 -1.67 -15.04 -33.60
CA GLY A 124 -2.45 -15.61 -34.70
C GLY A 124 -1.59 -15.75 -35.95
N ASN A 125 -1.07 -16.95 -36.23
CA ASN A 125 -0.60 -17.29 -37.57
C ASN A 125 -1.39 -18.49 -38.09
N VAL A 126 -2.44 -18.19 -38.86
CA VAL A 126 -3.24 -19.21 -39.55
C VAL A 126 -2.62 -19.47 -40.91
N ASN A 127 -2.10 -20.68 -41.11
CA ASN A 127 -2.27 -21.33 -42.41
C ASN A 127 -2.32 -22.85 -42.21
N GLY A 128 -3.33 -23.49 -42.80
CA GLY A 128 -3.55 -24.93 -42.67
C GLY A 128 -3.46 -25.66 -44.02
N LYS A 129 -3.53 -26.99 -43.95
CA LYS A 129 -3.34 -27.99 -45.02
C LYS A 129 -1.87 -28.21 -45.43
N SER A 130 -1.42 -29.43 -45.70
CA SER A 130 -2.11 -30.73 -45.76
C SER A 130 -1.13 -31.88 -45.50
N ASP A 131 -1.65 -33.10 -45.36
CA ASP A 131 -0.91 -34.36 -45.36
C ASP A 131 0.00 -34.48 -46.61
N ASP A 132 1.21 -35.03 -46.45
CA ASP A 132 1.52 -36.38 -46.97
C ASP A 132 2.82 -36.95 -46.34
N LYS A 133 3.11 -38.22 -46.63
CA LYS A 133 4.24 -39.01 -46.12
C LYS A 133 5.50 -38.85 -47.00
N ASN A 134 6.68 -39.07 -46.40
CA ASN A 134 7.67 -40.11 -46.74
C ASN A 134 9.10 -39.71 -46.30
N ASP A 135 9.92 -40.73 -46.01
CA ASP A 135 11.35 -40.94 -46.36
C ASP A 135 12.34 -39.74 -46.36
N ALA A 136 13.61 -39.86 -45.96
CA ALA A 136 14.41 -40.89 -45.28
C ALA A 136 15.78 -40.24 -44.91
N ASP A 137 16.78 -41.07 -44.60
CA ASP A 137 18.22 -40.78 -44.57
C ASP A 137 18.82 -40.00 -43.36
N ASP A 138 19.44 -40.80 -42.48
CA ASP A 138 20.78 -40.66 -41.88
C ASP A 138 21.60 -39.36 -42.13
N ILE A 139 22.38 -38.90 -41.14
CA ILE A 139 23.80 -39.28 -40.92
C ILE A 139 24.26 -39.00 -39.47
N ASP A 140 24.57 -40.09 -38.75
CA ASP A 140 25.67 -40.38 -37.80
C ASP A 140 26.34 -39.33 -36.84
N ALA A 141 26.83 -39.89 -35.72
CA ALA A 141 27.96 -39.47 -34.86
C ALA A 141 27.82 -38.21 -33.95
N THR A 142 28.22 -38.22 -32.67
CA THR A 142 28.75 -39.29 -31.79
C THR A 142 28.57 -38.91 -30.32
N LEU A 143 28.27 -39.88 -29.45
CA LEU A 143 28.63 -39.86 -28.02
C LEU A 143 29.98 -40.59 -27.84
N PRO A 144 30.62 -40.44 -26.67
CA PRO A 144 30.88 -41.68 -25.92
C PRO A 144 30.50 -41.61 -24.44
N ASP A 145 29.87 -42.70 -23.98
CA ASP A 145 29.75 -43.06 -22.56
C ASP A 145 31.11 -43.39 -21.92
N VAL A 146 31.22 -43.16 -20.61
CA VAL A 146 31.94 -44.09 -19.73
C VAL A 146 31.09 -44.36 -18.50
N ALA A 147 30.47 -45.53 -18.47
CA ALA A 147 29.80 -46.04 -17.29
C ALA A 147 30.77 -46.85 -16.38
N ASN A 148 30.40 -46.95 -15.10
CA ASN A 148 30.10 -48.21 -14.39
C ASN A 148 30.70 -48.27 -12.97
N GLY A 149 30.02 -48.95 -12.03
CA GLY A 149 30.60 -49.25 -10.71
C GLY A 149 29.66 -49.29 -9.49
N GLY A 150 28.43 -49.80 -9.57
CA GLY A 150 27.57 -49.96 -8.38
C GLY A 150 27.78 -51.28 -7.63
N LYS A 151 27.52 -51.33 -6.31
CA LYS A 151 26.79 -52.46 -5.66
C LYS A 151 26.43 -52.31 -4.17
N LYS A 152 25.21 -52.80 -3.90
CA LYS A 152 24.69 -53.49 -2.70
C LYS A 152 24.11 -52.69 -1.52
N SER A 153 22.98 -53.22 -1.07
CA SER A 153 22.01 -52.69 -0.12
C SER A 153 21.74 -53.70 1.02
N LYS A 154 21.25 -53.24 2.19
CA LYS A 154 20.55 -54.12 3.16
C LYS A 154 19.65 -53.40 4.20
N LYS A 155 18.44 -53.04 3.73
CA LYS A 155 17.11 -53.36 4.32
C LYS A 155 16.86 -53.30 5.86
N ARG A 156 15.98 -52.38 6.28
CA ARG A 156 14.94 -52.46 7.36
C ARG A 156 14.18 -51.12 7.38
N LYS A 157 12.88 -50.98 7.70
CA LYS A 157 11.67 -51.86 7.65
C LYS A 157 10.44 -50.91 7.63
N LYS A 158 9.26 -51.34 7.17
CA LYS A 158 8.07 -50.49 6.94
C LYS A 158 7.01 -50.66 8.05
N ALA A 159 6.41 -49.55 8.53
CA ALA A 159 5.10 -49.38 9.18
C ALA A 159 4.87 -47.85 9.25
N GLU A 160 3.93 -47.30 8.49
CA GLU A 160 2.60 -46.84 8.96
C GLU A 160 2.66 -45.51 9.70
N VAL A 161 2.06 -44.49 9.06
CA VAL A 161 1.71 -43.18 9.62
C VAL A 161 0.25 -43.02 9.28
N ASP A 162 -0.60 -42.98 10.29
CA ASP A 162 -2.00 -42.59 10.12
C ASP A 162 -2.07 -41.08 9.80
N GLU A 163 -2.93 -40.74 8.85
CA GLU A 163 -3.36 -39.37 8.59
C GLU A 163 -4.44 -39.03 9.61
N ASP A 164 -4.22 -37.99 10.43
CA ASP A 164 -5.21 -36.98 10.86
C ASP A 164 -4.68 -36.21 12.07
N ASP A 165 -4.34 -34.93 11.85
CA ASP A 165 -4.51 -33.88 12.86
C ASP A 165 -4.59 -32.51 12.14
N ASP A 166 -5.78 -31.90 12.17
CA ASP A 166 -6.06 -30.58 11.58
C ASP A 166 -5.40 -29.48 12.43
N GLU A 167 -4.17 -29.05 12.09
CA GLU A 167 -3.63 -27.80 12.63
C GLU A 167 -4.40 -26.60 12.07
N ALA A 168 -5.40 -26.16 12.84
CA ALA A 168 -6.22 -25.01 12.54
C ALA A 168 -5.37 -23.73 12.39
N ALA A 169 -5.25 -23.23 11.17
CA ALA A 169 -4.60 -21.95 10.91
C ALA A 169 -5.38 -20.79 11.59
N GLU A 170 -4.69 -20.03 12.43
CA GLU A 170 -5.26 -18.89 13.16
C GLU A 170 -5.79 -17.79 12.24
N PRO A 171 -6.84 -17.06 12.67
CA PRO A 171 -7.39 -15.94 11.90
C PRO A 171 -6.42 -14.76 11.79
N VAL A 172 -6.57 -13.98 10.72
CA VAL A 172 -5.83 -12.72 10.52
C VAL A 172 -6.19 -11.76 11.66
N GLN A 173 -5.23 -11.46 12.51
CA GLN A 173 -5.43 -10.59 13.68
C GLN A 173 -5.65 -9.14 13.24
N GLU A 174 -6.67 -8.49 13.80
CA GLU A 174 -6.77 -7.02 13.85
C GLU A 174 -5.45 -6.45 14.38
N VAL A 175 -4.89 -5.45 13.70
CA VAL A 175 -3.68 -4.75 14.15
C VAL A 175 -4.03 -3.79 15.29
N LYS A 176 -4.32 -4.34 16.47
CA LYS A 176 -4.48 -3.53 17.69
C LYS A 176 -3.14 -2.87 18.00
N ILE A 177 -3.13 -1.54 17.95
CA ILE A 177 -1.99 -0.74 18.38
C ILE A 177 -1.71 -1.07 19.85
N VAL A 178 -0.65 -1.82 20.11
CA VAL A 178 -0.18 -2.04 21.48
C VAL A 178 0.44 -0.72 21.93
N LYS A 179 -0.33 0.09 22.66
CA LYS A 179 0.13 1.37 23.22
C LYS A 179 1.45 1.17 23.95
N ALA A 180 2.55 1.64 23.35
CA ALA A 180 3.87 1.56 23.95
C ALA A 180 3.94 2.55 25.11
N ILE A 181 4.38 2.08 26.27
CA ILE A 181 4.41 2.90 27.49
C ILE A 181 5.59 3.88 27.38
N LYS A 182 5.27 5.16 27.17
CA LYS A 182 6.22 6.28 27.13
C LYS A 182 6.20 6.99 28.49
N LYS A 183 7.35 7.02 29.17
CA LYS A 183 7.58 7.67 30.49
C LYS A 183 8.88 8.51 30.49
N GLY A 184 9.31 8.92 29.31
CA GLY A 184 10.60 9.50 28.94
C GLY A 184 10.65 9.58 27.42
N ARG A 185 11.75 10.00 26.82
CA ARG A 185 11.86 10.22 25.36
C ARG A 185 11.56 8.93 24.58
N ALA A 186 12.14 7.81 25.01
CA ALA A 186 11.87 6.49 24.45
C ALA A 186 10.77 5.71 25.20
N ALA A 187 9.86 5.10 24.44
CA ALA A 187 8.88 4.16 24.97
C ALA A 187 9.51 2.78 25.21
N VAL A 188 9.14 2.14 26.32
CA VAL A 188 9.57 0.76 26.63
C VAL A 188 8.94 -0.22 25.63
N ASP A 189 9.71 -1.21 25.19
CA ASP A 189 9.23 -2.26 24.30
C ASP A 189 8.03 -3.01 24.90
N HIS A 190 6.93 -3.09 24.15
CA HIS A 190 5.63 -3.52 24.66
C HIS A 190 5.57 -5.00 25.08
N LEU A 191 6.53 -5.82 24.66
CA LEU A 191 6.68 -7.22 25.11
C LEU A 191 7.57 -7.37 26.35
N CYS A 192 8.08 -6.27 26.92
CA CYS A 192 8.88 -6.31 28.14
C CYS A 192 7.97 -6.54 29.37
N PRO A 193 8.17 -7.63 30.16
CA PRO A 193 7.30 -7.93 31.31
C PRO A 193 7.23 -6.85 32.39
N VAL A 194 8.21 -5.94 32.43
CA VAL A 194 8.31 -4.85 33.41
C VAL A 194 7.92 -3.48 32.85
N ALA A 195 7.44 -3.39 31.60
CA ALA A 195 7.15 -2.12 30.92
C ALA A 195 6.22 -1.15 31.69
N LYS A 196 5.31 -1.67 32.53
CA LYS A 196 4.41 -0.83 33.35
C LYS A 196 5.09 -0.07 34.49
N LYS A 197 6.27 -0.51 34.94
CA LYS A 197 6.97 -0.03 36.14
C LYS A 197 8.39 0.49 35.87
N CYS A 198 8.73 0.69 34.60
CA CYS A 198 10.04 1.16 34.18
C CYS A 198 9.89 2.19 33.06
N HIS A 199 10.93 3.00 32.90
CA HIS A 199 11.19 3.86 31.75
C HIS A 199 12.50 3.42 31.07
N VAL A 200 12.76 3.91 29.86
CA VAL A 200 14.06 3.74 29.21
C VAL A 200 15.07 4.63 29.92
N TYR A 201 16.27 4.12 30.18
CA TYR A 201 17.31 4.87 30.86
C TYR A 201 17.91 5.97 29.97
N GLU A 202 18.09 7.16 30.54
CA GLU A 202 18.62 8.35 29.87
C GLU A 202 19.82 8.92 30.64
N ASN A 203 20.80 9.47 29.92
CA ASN A 203 21.97 10.14 30.49
C ASN A 203 22.23 11.47 29.76
N GLY A 204 21.60 12.55 30.23
CA GLY A 204 21.55 13.80 29.47
C GLY A 204 20.74 13.59 28.20
N THR A 205 21.36 13.80 27.04
CA THR A 205 20.74 13.55 25.72
C THR A 205 20.91 12.11 25.21
N ASP A 206 21.68 11.26 25.90
CA ASP A 206 21.87 9.85 25.51
C ASP A 206 20.73 8.96 26.02
N VAL A 207 19.82 8.58 25.12
CA VAL A 207 18.73 7.62 25.39
C VAL A 207 19.20 6.20 25.08
N TYR A 208 19.23 5.30 26.06
CA TYR A 208 19.77 3.94 25.91
C TYR A 208 18.76 2.95 25.28
N ASP A 209 18.41 3.23 24.03
CA ASP A 209 17.55 2.41 23.17
C ASP A 209 18.17 2.27 21.77
N ALA A 210 18.34 1.02 21.31
CA ALA A 210 18.80 0.73 19.97
C ALA A 210 17.84 -0.26 19.28
N LEU A 211 17.18 0.20 18.21
CA LEU A 211 16.53 -0.68 17.24
C LEU A 211 17.50 -0.94 16.08
N LEU A 212 17.90 -2.20 15.93
CA LEU A 212 18.81 -2.65 14.89
C LEU A 212 18.05 -3.51 13.86
N ASN A 213 18.37 -3.38 12.58
CA ASN A 213 17.78 -4.18 11.50
C ASN A 213 18.85 -4.75 10.54
N GLN A 214 18.56 -5.88 9.90
CA GLN A 214 19.45 -6.54 8.93
C GLN A 214 18.64 -7.36 7.92
N THR A 215 18.69 -6.96 6.66
CA THR A 215 18.15 -7.74 5.54
C THR A 215 19.28 -8.16 4.60
N GLU A 216 19.29 -9.44 4.21
CA GLU A 216 20.21 -10.01 3.21
C GLU A 216 19.43 -11.02 2.36
N ILE A 217 19.09 -10.62 1.14
CA ILE A 217 18.21 -11.39 0.24
C ILE A 217 18.79 -12.78 -0.06
N LYS A 218 20.09 -12.83 -0.38
CA LYS A 218 20.81 -14.06 -0.77
C LYS A 218 20.71 -15.14 0.34
N ALA A 219 20.74 -14.72 1.60
CA ALA A 219 20.63 -15.60 2.78
C ALA A 219 19.20 -15.77 3.34
N ASN A 220 18.18 -15.12 2.75
CA ASN A 220 16.82 -14.98 3.33
C ASN A 220 16.85 -14.45 4.79
N ASN A 221 17.82 -13.60 5.13
CA ASN A 221 17.85 -12.90 6.40
C ASN A 221 16.96 -11.66 6.29
N ASN A 222 16.04 -11.49 7.24
CA ASN A 222 15.31 -10.25 7.46
C ASN A 222 15.02 -10.16 8.96
N LYS A 223 15.91 -9.53 9.71
CA LYS A 223 16.05 -9.70 11.17
C LYS A 223 16.14 -8.37 11.89
N PHE A 224 15.42 -8.26 13.01
CA PHE A 224 15.51 -7.13 13.93
C PHE A 224 16.22 -7.53 15.23
N TYR A 225 16.79 -6.56 15.94
CA TYR A 225 17.35 -6.69 17.28
C TYR A 225 17.12 -5.39 18.07
N ILE A 226 16.31 -5.44 19.11
CA ILE A 226 16.06 -4.36 20.07
C ILE A 226 16.98 -4.55 21.27
N ILE A 227 17.57 -3.45 21.75
CA ILE A 227 18.34 -3.35 23.00
C ILE A 227 17.81 -2.14 23.75
N GLN A 228 17.44 -2.30 25.02
CA GLN A 228 17.06 -1.19 25.90
C GLN A 228 17.72 -1.36 27.27
N VAL A 229 18.26 -0.29 27.85
CA VAL A 229 18.47 -0.21 29.30
C VAL A 229 17.19 0.39 29.89
N LEU A 230 16.64 -0.25 30.92
CA LEU A 230 15.44 0.19 31.61
C LEU A 230 15.78 0.51 33.06
N GLU A 231 15.23 1.60 33.58
CA GLU A 231 15.28 1.99 34.99
C GLU A 231 13.88 1.83 35.60
N GLU A 232 13.79 1.20 36.77
CA GLU A 232 12.53 1.10 37.52
C GLU A 232 12.14 2.47 38.07
N ASP A 233 10.86 2.86 37.94
CA ASP A 233 10.40 4.22 38.26
C ASP A 233 10.61 4.61 39.73
N ALA A 234 10.76 3.62 40.62
CA ALA A 234 11.12 3.80 42.02
C ALA A 234 12.63 4.00 42.28
N GLY A 235 13.47 4.09 41.24
CA GLY A 235 14.89 4.41 41.28
C GLY A 235 15.81 3.34 41.88
N ARG A 236 15.40 2.06 41.90
CA ARG A 236 16.11 0.99 42.64
C ARG A 236 16.73 -0.12 41.80
N ASN A 237 16.16 -0.42 40.64
CA ASN A 237 16.57 -1.56 39.82
C ASN A 237 16.80 -1.13 38.36
N TYR A 238 17.85 -1.69 37.75
CA TYR A 238 18.13 -1.53 36.33
C TYR A 238 17.98 -2.88 35.62
N TYR A 239 17.50 -2.84 34.38
CA TYR A 239 17.34 -4.02 33.55
C TYR A 239 17.99 -3.80 32.18
N LEU A 240 18.65 -4.84 31.66
CA LEU A 240 18.98 -4.92 30.24
C LEU A 240 17.92 -5.77 29.54
N TRP A 241 17.10 -5.11 28.72
CA TRP A 241 16.13 -5.78 27.85
C TRP A 241 16.72 -5.99 26.45
N THR A 242 16.47 -7.16 25.89
CA THR A 242 16.78 -7.46 24.48
C THR A 242 15.70 -8.31 23.84
N ARG A 243 15.33 -8.00 22.60
CA ARG A 243 14.36 -8.77 21.81
C ARG A 243 14.81 -8.88 20.36
N TRP A 244 14.73 -10.05 19.76
CA TRP A 244 15.26 -10.30 18.41
C TRP A 244 14.51 -11.40 17.67
N GLY A 245 14.48 -11.32 16.35
CA GLY A 245 13.78 -12.30 15.53
C GLY A 245 13.66 -11.86 14.08
N ARG A 246 12.70 -12.45 13.38
CA ARG A 246 12.34 -12.07 12.01
C ARG A 246 11.47 -10.81 12.03
N VAL A 247 11.65 -9.91 11.06
CA VAL A 247 10.76 -8.73 10.89
C VAL A 247 9.31 -9.22 10.66
N GLY A 248 8.32 -8.48 11.14
CA GLY A 248 6.92 -8.92 11.32
C GLY A 248 6.63 -9.73 12.59
N GLN A 249 7.57 -10.57 13.04
CA GLN A 249 7.35 -11.51 14.14
C GLN A 249 7.75 -10.95 15.52
N ASN A 250 7.20 -11.53 16.60
CA ASN A 250 7.50 -11.14 17.99
C ASN A 250 8.95 -11.44 18.39
N GLY A 251 9.48 -12.59 17.92
CA GLY A 251 10.85 -13.02 18.19
C GLY A 251 11.07 -13.64 19.58
N MET A 252 12.34 -13.90 19.90
CA MET A 252 12.81 -14.28 21.23
C MET A 252 13.17 -13.02 22.02
N ASN A 253 13.13 -13.10 23.35
CA ASN A 253 13.54 -12.00 24.22
C ASN A 253 14.36 -12.48 25.42
N LYS A 254 14.99 -11.53 26.12
CA LYS A 254 15.71 -11.73 27.38
C LYS A 254 15.70 -10.44 28.19
N LEU A 255 15.23 -10.54 29.44
CA LEU A 255 15.33 -9.51 30.47
C LEU A 255 16.42 -9.92 31.48
N GLU A 256 17.33 -9.02 31.82
CA GLU A 256 18.43 -9.26 32.77
C GLU A 256 18.43 -8.17 33.84
N SER A 257 18.20 -8.51 35.11
CA SER A 257 18.29 -7.56 36.23
C SER A 257 19.76 -7.37 36.62
N LEU A 258 20.25 -6.12 36.66
CA LEU A 258 21.66 -5.78 36.74
C LEU A 258 21.88 -4.49 37.55
N SER A 259 23.13 -4.18 37.93
CA SER A 259 23.47 -2.80 38.34
C SER A 259 23.41 -1.84 37.14
N LYS A 260 23.30 -0.54 37.38
CA LYS A 260 23.33 0.51 36.35
C LYS A 260 24.52 0.35 35.39
N GLU A 261 25.72 0.22 35.95
CA GLU A 261 26.98 0.11 35.23
C GLU A 261 27.11 -1.23 34.49
N GLN A 262 26.45 -2.28 34.99
CA GLN A 262 26.39 -3.58 34.30
C GLN A 262 25.38 -3.56 33.16
N ALA A 263 24.24 -2.89 33.31
CA ALA A 263 23.22 -2.74 32.27
C ALA A 263 23.75 -1.88 31.10
N ILE A 264 24.37 -0.73 31.40
CA ILE A 264 25.01 0.16 30.41
C ILE A 264 26.11 -0.59 29.64
N ARG A 265 27.11 -1.16 30.32
CA ARG A 265 28.17 -1.94 29.64
C ARG A 265 27.61 -3.15 28.88
N GLY A 266 26.54 -3.75 29.39
CA GLY A 266 25.84 -4.86 28.74
C GLY A 266 25.17 -4.43 27.43
N PHE A 267 24.54 -3.26 27.43
CA PHE A 267 23.96 -2.61 26.25
C PHE A 267 25.04 -2.28 25.21
N GLU A 268 26.09 -1.54 25.60
CA GLU A 268 27.16 -1.10 24.68
C GLU A 268 27.87 -2.30 24.03
N ARG A 269 28.18 -3.33 24.82
CA ARG A 269 28.76 -4.58 24.30
C ARG A 269 27.82 -5.28 23.32
N LYS A 270 26.53 -5.42 23.65
CA LYS A 270 25.56 -6.04 22.73
C LYS A 270 25.39 -5.21 21.46
N PHE A 271 25.39 -3.88 21.54
CA PHE A 271 25.38 -2.99 20.38
C PHE A 271 26.61 -3.27 19.50
N TYR A 272 27.82 -3.17 20.06
CA TYR A 272 29.07 -3.42 19.34
C TYR A 272 29.17 -4.83 18.74
N ASP A 273 28.65 -5.86 19.40
CA ASP A 273 28.65 -7.22 18.85
C ASP A 273 27.74 -7.39 17.62
N LYS A 274 26.62 -6.65 17.58
CA LYS A 274 25.63 -6.71 16.50
C LYS A 274 25.93 -5.73 15.35
N SER A 275 26.43 -4.53 15.65
CA SER A 275 26.70 -3.48 14.67
C SER A 275 28.18 -3.33 14.28
N ARG A 276 29.12 -3.75 15.15
CA ARG A 276 30.56 -3.43 15.09
C ARG A 276 30.87 -1.92 15.10
N ASN A 277 29.96 -1.12 15.64
CA ASN A 277 30.12 0.32 15.91
C ASN A 277 30.07 0.57 17.42
N ASN A 278 30.73 1.62 17.91
CA ASN A 278 30.68 2.02 19.32
C ASN A 278 29.43 2.86 19.60
N TRP A 279 28.81 2.71 20.77
CA TRP A 279 27.58 3.43 21.12
C TRP A 279 27.79 4.95 21.26
N GLY A 280 28.89 5.36 21.89
CA GLY A 280 29.26 6.78 22.04
C GLY A 280 29.65 7.47 20.72
N ASP A 281 29.92 6.72 19.65
CA ASP A 281 30.28 7.23 18.32
C ASP A 281 29.20 6.91 17.27
N ARG A 282 27.96 6.68 17.72
CA ARG A 282 26.82 6.32 16.85
C ARG A 282 26.44 7.42 15.85
N ALA A 283 26.88 8.66 16.04
CA ALA A 283 26.73 9.74 15.06
C ALA A 283 27.53 9.45 13.76
N ASN A 284 28.64 8.72 13.86
CA ASN A 284 29.46 8.30 12.72
C ASN A 284 29.20 6.83 12.32
N PHE A 285 27.98 6.32 12.56
CA PHE A 285 27.65 4.91 12.34
C PHE A 285 27.93 4.47 10.88
N SER A 286 28.76 3.44 10.73
CA SER A 286 29.08 2.85 9.44
C SER A 286 28.48 1.44 9.29
N LYS A 287 27.75 1.21 8.19
CA LYS A 287 27.13 -0.09 7.92
C LYS A 287 28.17 -1.13 7.49
N ILE A 288 28.47 -2.06 8.39
CA ILE A 288 29.38 -3.17 8.11
C ILE A 288 28.64 -4.34 7.42
N PRO A 289 29.18 -4.97 6.36
CA PRO A 289 28.62 -6.18 5.75
C PRO A 289 28.46 -7.33 6.76
N GLY A 290 27.38 -8.11 6.66
CA GLY A 290 27.09 -9.20 7.62
C GLY A 290 26.66 -8.75 9.03
N LYS A 291 26.56 -7.44 9.29
CA LYS A 291 26.18 -6.84 10.58
C LYS A 291 24.89 -6.02 10.48
N TYR A 292 24.28 -5.76 11.63
CA TYR A 292 23.05 -4.97 11.72
C TYR A 292 23.33 -3.48 11.47
N PHE A 293 22.33 -2.79 10.95
CA PHE A 293 22.23 -1.34 10.83
C PHE A 293 21.45 -0.76 12.02
N LEU A 294 21.81 0.43 12.51
CA LEU A 294 21.02 1.17 13.50
C LEU A 294 19.92 1.97 12.80
N LEU A 295 18.66 1.75 13.21
CA LEU A 295 17.55 2.58 12.78
C LEU A 295 17.37 3.74 13.76
N GLU A 296 17.69 4.93 13.28
CA GLU A 296 17.40 6.19 13.98
C GLU A 296 15.89 6.34 14.18
N ARG A 297 15.46 6.36 15.45
CA ARG A 297 14.07 6.62 15.83
C ARG A 297 13.95 8.05 16.27
N ASP A 298 12.98 8.77 15.69
CA ASP A 298 12.54 10.01 16.30
C ASP A 298 11.69 9.68 17.55
N PHE A 299 11.80 10.53 18.55
CA PHE A 299 11.18 10.38 19.85
C PHE A 299 10.34 11.59 20.26
N GLY A 300 10.38 12.68 19.50
CA GLY A 300 10.03 14.01 19.99
C GLY A 300 11.25 14.67 20.64
N GLY A 301 11.45 15.95 20.33
CA GLY A 301 12.55 16.77 20.88
C GLY A 301 12.30 17.22 22.32
N ASP A 302 13.36 17.76 22.94
CA ASP A 302 13.54 18.04 24.38
C ASP A 302 12.50 18.94 25.07
N ASP A 303 11.47 19.46 24.38
CA ASP A 303 10.34 20.21 24.94
C ASP A 303 9.21 19.27 25.44
N GLU A 304 9.61 18.19 26.13
CA GLU A 304 8.72 17.24 26.81
C GLU A 304 8.73 17.48 28.32
N GLU A 305 8.26 18.66 28.75
CA GLU A 305 7.76 18.79 30.11
C GLU A 305 6.59 17.82 30.34
N GLU A 306 6.55 17.24 31.55
CA GLU A 306 5.81 16.03 31.84
C GLU A 306 4.30 16.12 31.58
N VAL A 307 3.81 15.39 30.58
CA VAL A 307 2.46 14.81 30.68
C VAL A 307 2.61 13.42 31.26
N ASN A 308 2.66 13.36 32.58
CA ASN A 308 2.50 12.14 33.34
C ASN A 308 1.11 11.55 33.01
N GLU A 309 1.02 10.59 32.07
CA GLU A 309 -0.15 9.71 31.93
C GLU A 309 -0.21 8.75 33.12
N LYS A 310 -0.43 9.33 34.30
CA LYS A 310 -1.11 8.69 35.40
C LYS A 310 -2.54 8.41 34.95
N VAL A 311 -2.73 7.27 34.29
CA VAL A 311 -4.01 6.55 34.38
C VAL A 311 -4.08 6.00 35.80
N GLU A 312 -4.34 6.88 36.76
CA GLU A 312 -4.92 6.46 38.03
C GLU A 312 -6.31 5.89 37.71
N GLU A 313 -6.57 4.65 38.12
CA GLU A 313 -7.93 4.08 38.16
C GLU A 313 -8.71 4.78 39.29
N GLY A 314 -8.99 6.06 39.08
CA GLY A 314 -9.63 6.97 40.03
C GLY A 314 -10.31 8.09 39.25
N THR A 315 -11.63 8.03 39.18
CA THR A 315 -12.52 9.07 38.62
C THR A 315 -12.07 9.71 37.32
N LYS A 316 -12.60 9.19 36.19
CA LYS A 316 -12.68 9.98 34.95
C LYS A 316 -13.53 11.22 35.23
N GLU A 317 -12.90 12.36 35.45
CA GLU A 317 -13.54 13.64 35.15
C GLU A 317 -13.76 13.67 33.64
N GLU A 318 -15.02 13.76 33.22
CA GLU A 318 -15.36 13.91 31.80
C GLU A 318 -14.84 15.27 31.33
N ARG A 319 -13.71 15.24 30.60
CA ARG A 319 -13.18 16.42 29.93
C ARG A 319 -14.26 16.97 29.00
N ILE A 320 -14.79 18.15 29.33
CA ILE A 320 -15.78 18.83 28.50
C ILE A 320 -15.06 19.38 27.27
N ILE A 321 -14.99 18.56 26.21
CA ILE A 321 -14.48 18.99 24.91
C ILE A 321 -15.52 19.95 24.32
N PRO A 322 -15.15 21.19 23.95
CA PRO A 322 -16.09 22.12 23.34
C PRO A 322 -16.50 21.64 21.94
N ASP A 323 -17.72 21.99 21.52
CA ASP A 323 -18.19 21.71 20.17
C ASP A 323 -17.29 22.35 19.10
N SER A 324 -17.08 21.63 18.00
CA SER A 324 -16.31 22.12 16.85
C SER A 324 -17.04 23.29 16.18
N LYS A 325 -16.27 24.27 15.72
CA LYS A 325 -16.79 25.44 14.98
C LYS A 325 -16.86 25.21 13.47
N LEU A 326 -16.35 24.08 12.98
CA LEU A 326 -16.29 23.74 11.56
C LEU A 326 -17.61 23.13 11.05
N PRO A 327 -17.93 23.28 9.75
CA PRO A 327 -19.02 22.55 9.12
C PRO A 327 -18.87 21.02 9.29
N PRO A 328 -19.96 20.24 9.45
CA PRO A 328 -19.89 18.79 9.66
C PRO A 328 -19.04 18.05 8.61
N GLU A 329 -19.18 18.45 7.34
CA GLU A 329 -18.48 17.88 6.18
C GLU A 329 -16.96 18.08 6.32
N VAL A 330 -16.54 19.29 6.74
CA VAL A 330 -15.14 19.59 7.04
C VAL A 330 -14.65 18.79 8.25
N GLN A 331 -15.47 18.62 9.29
CA GLN A 331 -15.09 17.80 10.43
C GLN A 331 -14.85 16.34 10.03
N ASP A 332 -15.68 15.79 9.15
CA ASP A 332 -15.58 14.40 8.71
C ASP A 332 -14.38 14.18 7.76
N LEU A 333 -14.10 15.15 6.87
CA LEU A 333 -12.84 15.19 6.11
C LEU A 333 -11.61 15.20 7.04
N ILE A 334 -11.61 16.02 8.09
CA ILE A 334 -10.50 16.09 9.04
C ILE A 334 -10.35 14.79 9.84
N LYS A 335 -11.45 14.19 10.31
CA LYS A 335 -11.43 12.87 10.96
C LYS A 335 -10.88 11.78 10.03
N LEU A 336 -11.23 11.83 8.75
CA LEU A 336 -10.78 10.89 7.72
C LEU A 336 -9.27 10.98 7.49
N ILE A 337 -8.74 12.18 7.18
CA ILE A 337 -7.31 12.34 6.84
C ILE A 337 -6.38 12.23 8.05
N PHE A 338 -6.86 12.47 9.28
CA PHE A 338 -6.11 12.27 10.52
C PHE A 338 -6.33 10.88 11.18
N ASN A 339 -6.97 9.93 10.48
CA ASN A 339 -7.24 8.60 11.01
C ASN A 339 -5.95 7.75 11.13
N VAL A 340 -5.43 7.65 12.36
CA VAL A 340 -4.24 6.90 12.75
C VAL A 340 -4.32 5.40 12.41
N ASP A 341 -5.50 4.79 12.55
CA ASP A 341 -5.69 3.37 12.24
C ASP A 341 -5.64 3.13 10.72
N MET A 342 -6.23 4.03 9.91
CA MET A 342 -6.12 3.98 8.45
C MET A 342 -4.69 4.24 7.95
N MET A 343 -3.94 5.17 8.58
CA MET A 343 -2.51 5.35 8.29
C MET A 343 -1.71 4.09 8.62
N THR A 344 -1.99 3.45 9.75
CA THR A 344 -1.35 2.18 10.17
C THR A 344 -1.65 1.07 9.17
N GLN A 345 -2.90 0.90 8.79
CA GLN A 345 -3.34 -0.12 7.83
C GLN A 345 -2.70 0.11 6.45
N SER A 346 -2.64 1.36 5.98
CA SER A 346 -1.97 1.73 4.74
C SER A 346 -0.47 1.36 4.75
N MET A 347 0.22 1.55 5.89
CA MET A 347 1.62 1.12 6.07
C MET A 347 1.77 -0.41 6.02
N VAL A 348 0.83 -1.16 6.59
CA VAL A 348 0.86 -2.64 6.55
C VAL A 348 0.66 -3.14 5.11
N GLU A 349 -0.25 -2.53 4.35
CA GLU A 349 -0.55 -2.92 2.96
C GLU A 349 0.62 -2.66 1.99
N ILE A 350 1.39 -1.59 2.20
CA ILE A 350 2.63 -1.34 1.43
C ILE A 350 3.83 -2.20 1.90
N GLY A 351 3.63 -3.02 2.94
CA GLY A 351 4.53 -4.06 3.42
C GLY A 351 5.49 -3.64 4.54
N TYR A 352 5.21 -2.54 5.24
CA TYR A 352 6.07 -1.98 6.30
C TYR A 352 5.73 -2.54 7.69
N ASP A 353 6.74 -2.81 8.54
CA ASP A 353 6.55 -3.35 9.91
C ASP A 353 6.13 -2.25 10.91
N ALA A 354 4.88 -1.80 10.79
CA ALA A 354 4.26 -0.80 11.66
C ALA A 354 4.18 -1.25 13.13
N LYS A 355 4.24 -2.56 13.42
CA LYS A 355 4.26 -3.09 14.80
C LYS A 355 5.57 -2.80 15.53
N LYS A 356 6.70 -2.71 14.81
CA LYS A 356 8.03 -2.43 15.39
C LYS A 356 8.46 -0.98 15.26
N MET A 357 8.09 -0.32 14.18
CA MET A 357 8.23 1.14 14.05
C MET A 357 6.86 1.76 13.83
N PRO A 358 6.12 2.00 14.93
CA PRO A 358 4.87 2.75 14.87
C PRO A 358 5.02 4.11 14.20
N LEU A 359 3.88 4.60 13.74
CA LEU A 359 3.67 5.95 13.23
C LEU A 359 4.42 6.99 14.07
N GLY A 360 5.17 7.88 13.41
CA GLY A 360 5.96 8.95 14.05
C GLY A 360 7.31 8.57 14.65
N LYS A 361 7.79 7.32 14.48
CA LYS A 361 9.12 6.89 14.95
C LYS A 361 10.13 6.61 13.84
N LEU A 362 9.75 6.72 12.57
CA LEU A 362 10.70 6.67 11.46
C LEU A 362 11.31 8.05 11.28
N SER A 363 12.59 8.21 11.62
CA SER A 363 13.28 9.49 11.42
C SER A 363 13.34 9.89 9.94
N LYS A 364 13.27 11.21 9.69
CA LYS A 364 13.50 11.81 8.38
C LYS A 364 14.82 11.34 7.74
N GLY A 365 15.87 11.18 8.55
CA GLY A 365 17.16 10.64 8.10
C GLY A 365 17.09 9.23 7.51
N ASN A 366 16.24 8.34 8.04
CA ASN A 366 16.02 7.02 7.43
C ASN A 366 15.23 7.10 6.11
N ILE A 367 14.30 8.05 5.98
CA ILE A 367 13.54 8.31 4.74
C ILE A 367 14.50 8.79 3.63
N GLU A 368 15.35 9.78 3.93
CA GLU A 368 16.39 10.29 3.03
C GLU A 368 17.39 9.19 2.61
N LYS A 369 17.88 8.38 3.57
CA LYS A 369 18.72 7.20 3.28
C LYS A 369 17.98 6.16 2.42
N GLY A 370 16.67 6.02 2.59
CA GLY A 370 15.80 5.17 1.78
C GLY A 370 15.80 5.60 0.31
N TYR A 371 15.52 6.89 0.04
CA TYR A 371 15.61 7.47 -1.31
C TYR A 371 16.98 7.28 -1.93
N ALA A 372 18.06 7.58 -1.19
CA ALA A 372 19.44 7.44 -1.68
C ALA A 372 19.83 6.00 -2.06
N VAL A 373 19.16 4.97 -1.52
CA VAL A 373 19.34 3.58 -1.97
C VAL A 373 18.46 3.26 -3.18
N LEU A 374 17.22 3.77 -3.24
CA LEU A 374 16.38 3.66 -4.44
C LEU A 374 17.02 4.36 -5.66
N ALA A 375 17.79 5.43 -5.44
CA ALA A 375 18.63 6.08 -6.46
C ALA A 375 19.68 5.11 -7.03
N LYS A 376 20.43 4.39 -6.18
CA LYS A 376 21.42 3.39 -6.63
C LYS A 376 20.77 2.24 -7.40
N ILE A 377 19.55 1.86 -7.05
CA ILE A 377 18.78 0.84 -7.77
C ILE A 377 18.36 1.35 -9.16
N SER A 378 17.84 2.58 -9.23
CA SER A 378 17.55 3.29 -10.48
C SER A 378 18.76 3.36 -11.41
N ASP A 379 19.91 3.80 -10.90
CA ASP A 379 21.16 3.92 -11.65
C ASP A 379 21.70 2.57 -12.16
N GLU A 380 21.37 1.46 -11.50
CA GLU A 380 21.71 0.12 -11.97
C GLU A 380 20.71 -0.38 -13.03
N LEU A 381 19.41 -0.08 -12.88
CA LEU A 381 18.35 -0.46 -13.81
C LEU A 381 18.43 0.25 -15.17
N THR A 382 19.02 1.45 -15.24
CA THR A 382 19.18 2.21 -16.49
C THR A 382 20.35 1.74 -17.35
N LYS A 383 21.19 0.81 -16.87
CA LYS A 383 22.33 0.27 -17.62
C LYS A 383 21.87 -0.74 -18.67
N ALA A 384 22.63 -0.84 -19.77
CA ALA A 384 22.37 -1.80 -20.85
C ALA A 384 22.51 -3.30 -20.45
N GLY A 385 22.93 -3.57 -19.21
CA GLY A 385 22.93 -4.89 -18.59
C GLY A 385 22.97 -4.74 -17.07
N PRO A 386 21.82 -4.59 -16.38
CA PRO A 386 21.77 -4.38 -14.94
C PRO A 386 22.36 -5.55 -14.15
N ASP A 387 23.28 -5.27 -13.23
CA ASP A 387 23.89 -6.29 -12.39
C ASP A 387 22.91 -6.77 -11.30
N ARG A 388 22.40 -7.99 -11.46
CA ARG A 388 21.43 -8.58 -10.54
C ARG A 388 21.98 -8.78 -9.12
N ASP A 389 23.29 -9.00 -8.97
CA ASP A 389 23.90 -9.11 -7.65
C ASP A 389 23.95 -7.75 -6.95
N LYS A 390 24.28 -6.66 -7.67
CA LYS A 390 24.17 -5.29 -7.13
C LYS A 390 22.73 -4.91 -6.80
N LEU A 391 21.77 -5.22 -7.67
CA LEU A 391 20.34 -5.00 -7.40
C LEU A 391 19.89 -5.74 -6.13
N SER A 392 20.37 -6.98 -5.91
CA SER A 392 20.12 -7.75 -4.69
C SER A 392 20.73 -7.10 -3.45
N ASP A 393 21.96 -6.58 -3.56
CA ASP A 393 22.67 -5.95 -2.45
C ASP A 393 22.11 -4.55 -2.11
N TYR A 394 21.68 -3.77 -3.09
CA TYR A 394 20.97 -2.51 -2.88
C TYR A 394 19.54 -2.74 -2.34
N SER A 395 18.80 -3.73 -2.85
CA SER A 395 17.49 -4.10 -2.30
C SER A 395 17.62 -4.57 -0.84
N SER A 396 18.68 -5.31 -0.51
CA SER A 396 19.01 -5.70 0.87
C SER A 396 19.32 -4.49 1.75
N GLN A 397 20.04 -3.48 1.25
CA GLN A 397 20.25 -2.20 1.94
C GLN A 397 18.93 -1.44 2.17
N PHE A 398 18.07 -1.38 1.15
CA PHE A 398 16.79 -0.70 1.23
C PHE A 398 15.88 -1.29 2.32
N TYR A 399 15.69 -2.61 2.34
CA TYR A 399 14.89 -3.28 3.39
C TYR A 399 15.56 -3.27 4.77
N THR A 400 16.87 -3.05 4.82
CA THR A 400 17.60 -2.82 6.08
C THR A 400 17.28 -1.44 6.66
N ILE A 401 17.15 -0.40 5.83
CA ILE A 401 16.86 0.99 6.24
C ILE A 401 15.35 1.21 6.46
N ILE A 402 14.51 0.65 5.59
CA ILE A 402 13.05 0.70 5.67
C ILE A 402 12.55 -0.72 5.97
N PRO A 403 12.21 -1.07 7.22
CA PRO A 403 11.83 -2.43 7.61
C PRO A 403 10.55 -2.89 6.91
N HIS A 404 10.61 -4.09 6.33
CA HIS A 404 9.48 -4.72 5.66
C HIS A 404 9.15 -6.08 6.25
N GLU A 405 7.85 -6.38 6.34
CA GLU A 405 7.36 -7.72 6.63
C GLU A 405 7.15 -8.52 5.33
N PHE A 406 7.85 -9.66 5.22
CA PHE A 406 7.72 -10.59 4.08
C PHE A 406 7.20 -11.98 4.50
N GLY A 407 6.66 -12.11 5.72
CA GLY A 407 6.40 -13.41 6.34
C GLY A 407 7.66 -14.29 6.28
N MET A 408 7.51 -15.59 5.99
CA MET A 408 8.64 -16.51 5.79
C MET A 408 9.30 -16.43 4.41
N SER A 409 8.70 -15.69 3.46
CA SER A 409 9.19 -15.56 2.09
C SER A 409 10.51 -14.78 2.01
N ARG A 410 11.32 -15.07 1.00
CA ARG A 410 12.52 -14.28 0.70
C ARG A 410 12.10 -12.86 0.27
N PRO A 411 12.75 -11.79 0.79
CA PRO A 411 12.50 -10.44 0.29
C PRO A 411 12.77 -10.37 -1.22
N PRO A 412 11.90 -9.74 -2.03
CA PRO A 412 12.07 -9.68 -3.48
C PRO A 412 13.25 -8.77 -3.87
N ILE A 413 13.82 -8.95 -5.05
CA ILE A 413 14.78 -7.98 -5.59
C ILE A 413 13.99 -6.87 -6.28
N ILE A 414 14.37 -5.62 -6.09
CA ILE A 414 13.83 -4.48 -6.83
C ILE A 414 14.54 -4.44 -8.19
N ASP A 415 14.09 -5.28 -9.12
CA ASP A 415 14.69 -5.50 -10.44
C ASP A 415 13.85 -4.97 -11.63
N SER A 416 12.84 -4.13 -11.37
CA SER A 416 11.99 -3.51 -12.41
C SER A 416 11.60 -2.06 -12.09
N PRO A 417 11.43 -1.18 -13.09
CA PRO A 417 10.97 0.20 -12.90
C PRO A 417 9.61 0.30 -12.17
N GLN A 418 8.72 -0.67 -12.38
CA GLN A 418 7.39 -0.71 -11.75
C GLN A 418 7.50 -1.02 -10.25
N LEU A 419 8.38 -1.95 -9.85
CA LEU A 419 8.62 -2.24 -8.44
C LEU A 419 9.39 -1.10 -7.75
N LEU A 420 10.32 -0.46 -8.47
CA LEU A 420 10.98 0.78 -8.01
C LEU A 420 9.95 1.88 -7.76
N LYS A 421 9.05 2.18 -8.70
CA LYS A 421 7.99 3.19 -8.55
C LYS A 421 7.14 2.94 -7.30
N ARG A 422 6.64 1.71 -7.11
CA ARG A 422 5.87 1.34 -5.91
C ARG A 422 6.65 1.52 -4.59
N LYS A 423 7.98 1.41 -4.61
CA LYS A 423 8.82 1.66 -3.44
C LYS A 423 9.18 3.13 -3.24
N LEU A 424 9.09 3.97 -4.27
CA LEU A 424 9.12 5.42 -4.13
C LEU A 424 7.81 5.94 -3.51
N GLU A 425 6.66 5.60 -4.09
CA GLU A 425 5.32 5.96 -3.59
C GLU A 425 5.13 5.57 -2.11
N MET A 426 5.72 4.44 -1.71
CA MET A 426 5.76 3.99 -0.32
C MET A 426 6.63 4.89 0.58
N VAL A 427 7.83 5.27 0.16
CA VAL A 427 8.72 6.15 0.95
C VAL A 427 8.17 7.59 1.01
N GLU A 428 7.48 8.05 -0.04
CA GLU A 428 6.71 9.29 -0.05
C GLU A 428 5.61 9.27 1.02
N ALA A 429 4.77 8.24 1.00
CA ALA A 429 3.70 8.07 2.00
C ALA A 429 4.25 7.96 3.44
N LEU A 430 5.38 7.28 3.66
CA LEU A 430 6.04 7.24 4.97
C LEU A 430 6.42 8.65 5.48
N GLY A 431 6.81 9.56 4.59
CA GLY A 431 7.14 10.96 4.94
C GLY A 431 5.91 11.81 5.24
N ASP A 432 4.82 11.66 4.49
CA ASP A 432 3.58 12.38 4.79
C ASP A 432 2.93 11.92 6.09
N ILE A 433 3.02 10.63 6.40
CA ILE A 433 2.52 10.10 7.67
C ILE A 433 3.41 10.55 8.85
N GLU A 434 4.73 10.71 8.67
CA GLU A 434 5.60 11.32 9.68
C GLU A 434 5.13 12.75 10.00
N ILE A 435 4.90 13.59 8.98
CA ILE A 435 4.34 14.94 9.13
C ILE A 435 2.99 14.91 9.87
N ALA A 436 2.08 14.03 9.46
CA ALA A 436 0.76 13.91 10.09
C ALA A 436 0.87 13.52 11.57
N THR A 437 1.79 12.62 11.92
CA THR A 437 2.01 12.19 13.31
C THR A 437 2.70 13.25 14.16
N SER A 438 3.60 14.04 13.57
CA SER A 438 4.20 15.20 14.22
C SER A 438 3.13 16.22 14.59
N ILE A 439 2.23 16.54 13.65
CA ILE A 439 1.05 17.40 13.87
C ILE A 439 0.19 16.84 15.02
N LEU A 440 -0.26 15.58 14.93
CA LEU A 440 -1.06 14.92 15.97
C LEU A 440 -0.40 14.97 17.36
N SER A 441 0.92 14.82 17.43
CA SER A 441 1.66 14.86 18.70
C SER A 441 1.68 16.26 19.34
N ALA A 442 1.71 17.31 18.52
CA ALA A 442 1.68 18.69 18.97
C ALA A 442 0.27 19.13 19.40
N THR A 443 -0.76 18.72 18.67
CA THR A 443 -2.15 19.12 18.92
C THR A 443 -2.74 18.49 20.17
N ASN A 444 -2.42 17.22 20.46
CA ASN A 444 -2.88 16.52 21.66
C ASN A 444 -2.44 17.17 23.00
N LYS A 445 -1.51 18.13 22.98
CA LYS A 445 -1.07 18.90 24.17
C LYS A 445 -2.03 20.05 24.54
N VAL A 446 -2.91 20.50 23.63
CA VAL A 446 -3.82 21.64 23.85
C VAL A 446 -5.19 21.13 24.29
N LEU A 447 -5.52 21.31 25.58
CA LEU A 447 -6.72 20.72 26.19
C LEU A 447 -7.99 21.57 26.07
N ASP A 448 -7.86 22.86 25.75
CA ASP A 448 -8.95 23.85 25.84
C ASP A 448 -9.73 24.05 24.52
N GLN A 449 -9.45 23.24 23.50
CA GLN A 449 -10.02 23.37 22.14
C GLN A 449 -10.49 22.02 21.60
N ASN A 450 -11.40 22.06 20.60
CA ASN A 450 -11.80 20.85 19.92
C ASN A 450 -10.62 20.29 19.10
N PRO A 451 -10.26 18.99 19.22
CA PRO A 451 -9.16 18.42 18.46
C PRO A 451 -9.31 18.54 16.94
N VAL A 452 -10.54 18.52 16.41
CA VAL A 452 -10.82 18.67 14.97
C VAL A 452 -10.48 20.08 14.49
N ASP A 453 -10.96 21.11 15.19
CA ASP A 453 -10.63 22.53 14.93
C ASP A 453 -9.11 22.75 14.96
N LEU A 454 -8.43 22.12 15.91
CA LEU A 454 -6.99 22.24 16.08
C LEU A 454 -6.22 21.56 14.94
N HIS A 455 -6.60 20.33 14.55
CA HIS A 455 -6.03 19.65 13.39
C HIS A 455 -6.26 20.46 12.10
N TYR A 456 -7.46 20.95 11.87
CA TYR A 456 -7.79 21.83 10.75
C TYR A 456 -6.88 23.07 10.70
N SER A 457 -6.70 23.76 11.83
CA SER A 457 -5.85 24.97 11.89
C SER A 457 -4.39 24.72 11.49
N THR A 458 -3.87 23.50 11.72
CA THR A 458 -2.50 23.13 11.34
C THR A 458 -2.32 22.92 9.84
N LEU A 459 -3.41 22.63 9.10
CA LEU A 459 -3.39 22.51 7.64
C LEU A 459 -3.23 23.86 6.95
N ARG A 460 -3.50 24.99 7.63
CA ARG A 460 -3.36 26.35 7.07
C ARG A 460 -4.02 26.49 5.68
N THR A 461 -5.18 25.86 5.56
CA THR A 461 -5.96 25.73 4.34
C THR A 461 -7.41 25.96 4.68
N ASP A 462 -8.01 27.00 4.10
CA ASP A 462 -9.41 27.33 4.28
C ASP A 462 -10.27 26.50 3.32
N LEU A 463 -11.11 25.63 3.89
CA LEU A 463 -12.00 24.72 3.16
C LEU A 463 -13.46 25.10 3.42
N VAL A 464 -14.24 25.25 2.35
CA VAL A 464 -15.68 25.56 2.43
C VAL A 464 -16.47 24.50 1.66
N PRO A 465 -17.45 23.81 2.29
CA PRO A 465 -18.33 22.88 1.57
C PRO A 465 -19.10 23.58 0.46
N VAL A 466 -19.19 22.93 -0.71
CA VAL A 466 -19.85 23.45 -1.90
C VAL A 466 -21.26 22.86 -2.00
N ASP A 467 -22.29 23.71 -2.05
CA ASP A 467 -23.68 23.28 -2.25
C ASP A 467 -23.82 22.51 -3.58
N GLU A 468 -24.41 21.32 -3.53
CA GLU A 468 -24.73 20.48 -4.70
C GLU A 468 -25.44 21.23 -5.83
N LYS A 469 -26.23 22.26 -5.49
CA LYS A 469 -27.02 23.06 -6.43
C LYS A 469 -26.23 24.20 -7.08
N SER A 470 -24.99 24.42 -6.66
CA SER A 470 -24.13 25.47 -7.22
C SER A 470 -23.62 25.12 -8.63
N ASP A 471 -23.35 26.15 -9.43
CA ASP A 471 -22.75 25.97 -10.76
C ASP A 471 -21.37 25.31 -10.68
N ASP A 472 -20.60 25.58 -9.61
CA ASP A 472 -19.29 24.97 -9.36
C ASP A 472 -19.42 23.46 -9.13
N TYR A 473 -20.36 23.00 -8.29
CA TYR A 473 -20.60 21.56 -8.08
C TYR A 473 -21.05 20.86 -9.36
N GLN A 474 -21.99 21.45 -10.11
CA GLN A 474 -22.48 20.88 -11.36
C GLN A 474 -21.38 20.83 -12.43
N LEU A 475 -20.46 21.80 -12.45
CA LEU A 475 -19.28 21.78 -13.32
C LEU A 475 -18.30 20.66 -12.95
N VAL A 476 -17.98 20.50 -11.66
CA VAL A 476 -17.10 19.43 -11.17
C VAL A 476 -17.71 18.05 -11.43
N LYS A 477 -19.01 17.87 -11.16
CA LYS A 477 -19.74 16.64 -11.46
C LYS A 477 -19.69 16.30 -12.95
N LYS A 478 -20.01 17.26 -13.83
CA LYS A 478 -19.89 17.09 -15.29
C LYS A 478 -18.46 16.73 -15.71
N TYR A 479 -17.43 17.34 -15.12
CA TYR A 479 -16.03 17.04 -15.43
C TYR A 479 -15.65 15.61 -15.01
N LEU A 480 -16.12 15.16 -13.84
CA LEU A 480 -15.91 13.80 -13.35
C LEU A 480 -16.62 12.76 -14.26
N GLU A 481 -17.90 12.96 -14.56
CA GLU A 481 -18.68 12.05 -15.41
C GLU A 481 -18.10 11.92 -16.83
N ASN A 482 -17.79 13.06 -17.48
CA ASN A 482 -17.35 13.08 -18.88
C ASN A 482 -15.92 12.55 -19.09
N THR A 483 -15.10 12.51 -18.03
CA THR A 483 -13.68 12.16 -18.10
C THR A 483 -13.32 10.89 -17.32
N HIS A 484 -14.35 10.12 -16.93
CA HIS A 484 -14.18 8.73 -16.53
C HIS A 484 -13.78 7.90 -17.75
N ALA A 485 -12.61 7.28 -17.70
CA ALA A 485 -11.99 6.73 -18.91
C ALA A 485 -12.49 5.32 -19.23
N ALA A 486 -12.76 5.07 -20.50
CA ALA A 486 -13.39 3.84 -20.97
C ALA A 486 -12.57 2.54 -20.75
N THR A 487 -11.32 2.61 -20.29
CA THR A 487 -10.53 1.42 -19.88
C THR A 487 -10.59 1.14 -18.38
N HIS A 488 -10.99 2.10 -17.53
CA HIS A 488 -11.03 1.96 -16.07
C HIS A 488 -12.40 1.46 -15.59
N ARG A 489 -12.88 0.34 -16.14
CA ARG A 489 -14.26 -0.17 -15.92
C ARG A 489 -14.45 -0.97 -14.61
N ASN A 490 -13.42 -1.04 -13.78
CA ASN A 490 -13.41 -1.87 -12.56
C ASN A 490 -13.95 -1.14 -11.33
N TYR A 491 -14.31 0.13 -11.46
CA TYR A 491 -14.99 0.96 -10.47
C TYR A 491 -15.81 2.05 -11.17
N GLU A 492 -16.66 2.71 -10.41
CA GLU A 492 -17.31 3.98 -10.76
C GLU A 492 -16.89 5.03 -9.71
N LEU A 493 -17.12 6.31 -10.00
CA LEU A 493 -16.81 7.41 -9.10
C LEU A 493 -18.08 8.17 -8.73
N GLU A 494 -18.29 8.38 -7.43
CA GLU A 494 -19.34 9.20 -6.85
C GLU A 494 -18.70 10.33 -6.05
N ILE A 495 -19.33 11.51 -6.03
CA ILE A 495 -18.90 12.63 -5.20
C ILE A 495 -19.64 12.49 -3.87
N GLU A 496 -18.93 12.13 -2.81
CA GLU A 496 -19.45 12.13 -1.43
C GLU A 496 -19.60 13.59 -0.94
N ASP A 497 -18.51 14.36 -0.99
CA ASP A 497 -18.44 15.78 -0.63
C ASP A 497 -17.60 16.56 -1.64
N LEU A 498 -17.84 17.87 -1.77
CA LEU A 498 -16.99 18.80 -2.51
C LEU A 498 -16.64 20.01 -1.64
N PHE A 499 -15.36 20.39 -1.63
CA PHE A 499 -14.85 21.53 -0.88
C PHE A 499 -14.15 22.51 -1.82
N GLU A 500 -14.46 23.80 -1.70
CA GLU A 500 -13.70 24.89 -2.31
C GLU A 500 -12.49 25.21 -1.43
N VAL A 501 -11.29 25.18 -2.02
CA VAL A 501 -10.06 25.63 -1.37
C VAL A 501 -9.93 27.14 -1.54
N VAL A 502 -10.51 27.88 -0.59
CA VAL A 502 -10.58 29.35 -0.62
C VAL A 502 -9.18 29.97 -0.54
N SER A 503 -8.34 29.46 0.37
CA SER A 503 -6.93 29.83 0.44
C SER A 503 -6.10 28.72 1.09
N ARG A 504 -5.06 28.26 0.39
CA ARG A 504 -3.94 27.54 1.03
C ARG A 504 -2.88 28.59 1.34
N HIS A 505 -2.55 28.81 2.62
CA HIS A 505 -1.81 30.02 3.02
C HIS A 505 -0.48 30.18 2.25
N GLY A 506 -0.28 31.37 1.66
CA GLY A 506 0.88 31.70 0.83
C GLY A 506 0.91 31.06 -0.57
N GLU A 507 -0.19 30.42 -1.01
CA GLU A 507 -0.29 29.88 -2.37
C GLU A 507 -0.54 30.96 -3.43
N ASP A 508 -1.45 31.89 -3.17
CA ASP A 508 -1.73 32.98 -4.12
C ASP A 508 -0.50 33.89 -4.31
N ASP A 509 0.22 34.22 -3.24
CA ASP A 509 1.43 35.05 -3.28
C ASP A 509 2.57 34.42 -4.10
N ARG A 510 2.67 33.09 -4.12
CA ARG A 510 3.69 32.35 -4.89
C ARG A 510 3.24 32.02 -6.31
N PHE A 511 1.95 32.11 -6.61
CA PHE A 511 1.40 31.56 -7.85
C PHE A 511 1.88 32.34 -9.08
N LYS A 512 2.45 31.61 -10.05
CA LYS A 512 2.98 32.17 -11.29
C LYS A 512 1.86 32.42 -12.28
N ASN A 513 1.57 33.69 -12.54
CA ASN A 513 0.67 34.13 -13.60
C ASN A 513 1.29 33.88 -15.00
N LEU A 514 1.24 32.63 -15.45
CA LEU A 514 1.58 32.20 -16.82
C LEU A 514 0.29 31.99 -17.64
N PRO A 515 0.35 32.11 -18.98
CA PRO A 515 -0.75 31.74 -19.85
C PRO A 515 -1.03 30.22 -19.80
N ASN A 516 -2.10 29.79 -20.47
CA ASN A 516 -2.52 28.37 -20.52
C ASN A 516 -2.78 27.80 -19.10
N ARG A 517 -3.61 28.50 -18.33
CA ARG A 517 -4.09 28.06 -17.01
C ARG A 517 -5.21 27.04 -17.20
N GLN A 518 -5.05 25.84 -16.65
CA GLN A 518 -6.05 24.76 -16.75
C GLN A 518 -6.38 24.17 -15.39
N LEU A 519 -7.64 23.78 -15.18
CA LEU A 519 -8.07 23.04 -14.00
C LEU A 519 -7.90 21.53 -14.25
N LEU A 520 -6.96 20.90 -13.56
CA LEU A 520 -6.55 19.51 -13.80
C LEU A 520 -6.63 18.66 -12.54
N TRP A 521 -6.88 17.37 -12.71
CA TRP A 521 -7.00 16.39 -11.63
C TRP A 521 -5.63 15.96 -11.10
N HIS A 522 -5.47 15.94 -9.79
CA HIS A 522 -4.40 15.24 -9.08
C HIS A 522 -4.99 14.24 -8.10
N GLY A 523 -4.40 13.04 -8.02
CA GLY A 523 -4.83 11.98 -7.11
C GLY A 523 -3.63 11.39 -6.38
N SER A 524 -3.86 11.02 -5.12
CA SER A 524 -2.83 10.54 -4.21
C SER A 524 -3.47 9.67 -3.12
N ARG A 525 -2.68 8.82 -2.45
CA ARG A 525 -3.14 8.07 -1.28
C ARG A 525 -3.69 9.00 -0.21
N LEU A 526 -4.76 8.57 0.46
CA LEU A 526 -5.43 9.32 1.54
C LEU A 526 -4.44 9.80 2.62
N THR A 527 -3.47 8.95 2.97
CA THR A 527 -2.39 9.23 3.94
C THR A 527 -1.57 10.47 3.64
N ASN A 528 -1.54 10.92 2.39
CA ASN A 528 -0.69 12.02 1.95
C ASN A 528 -1.39 13.38 2.10
N PHE A 529 -2.71 13.41 2.27
CA PHE A 529 -3.48 14.66 2.23
C PHE A 529 -3.18 15.62 3.38
N VAL A 530 -2.80 15.13 4.56
CA VAL A 530 -2.32 16.00 5.65
C VAL A 530 -1.06 16.76 5.22
N GLY A 531 -0.12 16.08 4.56
CA GLY A 531 1.09 16.70 4.00
C GLY A 531 0.78 17.65 2.85
N ILE A 532 -0.08 17.25 1.91
CA ILE A 532 -0.45 18.05 0.73
C ILE A 532 -1.22 19.32 1.12
N LEU A 533 -2.16 19.27 2.05
CA LEU A 533 -2.88 20.47 2.49
C LEU A 533 -1.96 21.40 3.31
N SER A 534 -1.22 20.86 4.30
CA SER A 534 -0.34 21.68 5.15
C SER A 534 0.88 22.30 4.44
N GLN A 535 1.42 21.66 3.40
CA GLN A 535 2.66 22.10 2.73
C GLN A 535 2.49 22.42 1.22
N GLY A 536 1.36 22.04 0.62
CA GLY A 536 1.15 22.04 -0.82
C GLY A 536 1.72 20.80 -1.51
N LEU A 537 1.42 20.66 -2.81
CA LEU A 537 2.06 19.65 -3.66
C LEU A 537 3.56 19.93 -3.79
N ARG A 538 4.38 18.88 -3.68
CA ARG A 538 5.85 18.96 -3.69
C ARG A 538 6.42 18.12 -4.84
N ILE A 539 7.58 18.55 -5.34
CA ILE A 539 8.39 17.76 -6.27
C ILE A 539 9.23 16.77 -5.47
N ALA A 540 9.38 15.53 -5.96
CA ALA A 540 10.21 14.50 -5.32
C ALA A 540 11.63 15.03 -5.00
N PRO A 541 12.17 14.73 -3.80
CA PRO A 541 13.39 15.37 -3.30
C PRO A 541 14.63 15.01 -4.15
N PRO A 542 15.73 15.78 -4.10
CA PRO A 542 16.93 15.54 -4.92
C PRO A 542 17.48 14.12 -4.83
N GLU A 543 17.39 13.50 -3.65
CA GLU A 543 17.89 12.16 -3.30
C GLU A 543 17.06 11.03 -3.92
N ALA A 544 15.82 11.30 -4.34
CA ALA A 544 15.00 10.32 -5.04
C ALA A 544 15.58 10.01 -6.44
N PRO A 545 15.45 8.79 -6.97
CA PRO A 545 15.69 8.52 -8.38
C PRO A 545 14.77 9.32 -9.30
N VAL A 546 15.15 9.40 -10.58
CA VAL A 546 14.28 9.90 -11.66
C VAL A 546 13.47 8.75 -12.30
N THR A 547 14.02 7.54 -12.33
CA THR A 547 13.30 6.36 -12.84
C THR A 547 12.14 6.00 -11.92
N GLY A 548 10.93 6.01 -12.48
CA GLY A 548 9.66 5.91 -11.77
C GLY A 548 8.69 7.02 -12.17
N TYR A 549 9.21 8.19 -12.53
CA TYR A 549 8.46 9.34 -13.04
C TYR A 549 8.61 9.42 -14.57
N MET A 550 7.50 9.36 -15.32
CA MET A 550 7.54 9.15 -16.78
C MET A 550 8.21 10.30 -17.57
N PHE A 551 8.14 11.51 -17.02
CA PHE A 551 8.65 12.77 -17.59
C PHE A 551 9.57 13.51 -16.60
N GLY A 552 10.33 12.75 -15.82
CA GLY A 552 11.23 13.26 -14.78
C GLY A 552 10.50 13.75 -13.52
N LYS A 553 11.25 14.22 -12.52
CA LYS A 553 10.67 14.72 -11.26
C LYS A 553 9.90 16.01 -11.50
N GLY A 554 8.62 16.05 -11.11
CA GLY A 554 7.73 17.20 -11.23
C GLY A 554 6.41 16.91 -10.52
N VAL A 555 5.47 17.85 -10.56
CA VAL A 555 4.10 17.61 -10.10
C VAL A 555 3.24 17.18 -11.29
N TYR A 556 2.59 16.02 -11.18
CA TYR A 556 1.86 15.36 -12.26
C TYR A 556 0.34 15.58 -12.13
N PHE A 557 -0.29 15.89 -13.25
CA PHE A 557 -1.74 16.10 -13.37
C PHE A 557 -2.31 15.38 -14.59
N ALA A 558 -3.61 15.11 -14.57
CA ALA A 558 -4.37 14.55 -15.68
C ALA A 558 -5.60 15.41 -15.99
N ASP A 559 -6.02 15.40 -17.25
CA ASP A 559 -7.33 15.90 -17.70
C ASP A 559 -8.45 14.84 -17.58
N MET A 560 -8.08 13.58 -17.31
CA MET A 560 -9.01 12.45 -17.12
C MET A 560 -9.10 12.04 -15.65
N VAL A 561 -10.26 12.23 -15.00
CA VAL A 561 -10.43 12.00 -13.55
C VAL A 561 -9.99 10.61 -13.09
N SER A 562 -10.40 9.57 -13.83
CA SER A 562 -10.13 8.17 -13.49
C SER A 562 -8.64 7.83 -13.52
N LYS A 563 -7.83 8.54 -14.32
CA LYS A 563 -6.37 8.36 -14.32
C LYS A 563 -5.77 8.80 -12.98
N SER A 564 -6.24 9.93 -12.45
CA SER A 564 -5.84 10.41 -11.13
C SER A 564 -6.45 9.56 -10.01
N ALA A 565 -7.70 9.10 -10.14
CA ALA A 565 -8.35 8.23 -9.15
C ALA A 565 -7.59 6.91 -8.87
N ASN A 566 -6.94 6.34 -9.88
CA ASN A 566 -6.09 5.15 -9.71
C ASN A 566 -4.92 5.38 -8.71
N TYR A 567 -4.47 6.62 -8.50
CA TYR A 567 -3.44 6.94 -7.51
C TYR A 567 -3.97 7.04 -6.07
N CYS A 568 -5.29 7.15 -5.89
CA CYS A 568 -5.91 7.15 -4.56
C CYS A 568 -5.79 5.80 -3.85
N CYS A 569 -5.56 4.72 -4.59
CA CYS A 569 -5.34 3.36 -4.07
C CYS A 569 -6.48 2.84 -3.17
N THR A 570 -7.74 3.22 -3.48
CA THR A 570 -8.93 2.79 -2.74
C THR A 570 -9.21 1.29 -2.91
N SER A 571 -10.05 0.73 -2.05
CA SER A 571 -10.46 -0.68 -2.12
C SER A 571 -11.90 -0.86 -1.67
N ARG A 572 -12.51 -2.03 -1.91
CA ARG A 572 -13.87 -2.34 -1.39
C ARG A 572 -14.00 -2.27 0.14
N ARG A 573 -12.89 -2.25 0.90
CA ARG A 573 -12.87 -2.08 2.37
C ARG A 573 -12.61 -0.64 2.82
N ALA A 574 -12.06 0.19 1.92
CA ALA A 574 -11.79 1.61 2.12
C ALA A 574 -12.09 2.31 0.79
N PRO A 575 -13.39 2.51 0.46
CA PRO A 575 -13.82 2.97 -0.86
C PRO A 575 -13.57 4.46 -1.07
N THR A 576 -13.73 5.26 -0.01
CA THR A 576 -13.53 6.71 -0.02
C THR A 576 -12.07 7.07 -0.27
N GLY A 577 -11.86 8.02 -1.18
CA GLY A 577 -10.56 8.60 -1.49
C GLY A 577 -10.72 10.05 -1.94
N ILE A 578 -9.66 10.84 -1.83
CA ILE A 578 -9.72 12.28 -2.14
C ILE A 578 -9.03 12.54 -3.48
N LEU A 579 -9.65 13.39 -4.29
CA LEU A 579 -9.08 13.95 -5.52
C LEU A 579 -8.95 15.46 -5.35
N LEU A 580 -7.89 16.04 -5.92
CA LEU A 580 -7.72 17.48 -6.01
C LEU A 580 -8.03 17.95 -7.42
N LEU A 581 -8.71 19.08 -7.52
CA LEU A 581 -8.62 19.95 -8.68
C LEU A 581 -7.54 21.00 -8.40
N CYS A 582 -6.71 21.24 -9.39
CA CYS A 582 -5.62 22.20 -9.29
C CYS A 582 -5.62 23.07 -10.53
N GLU A 583 -5.56 24.38 -10.31
CA GLU A 583 -5.23 25.33 -11.33
C GLU A 583 -3.72 25.26 -11.61
N VAL A 584 -3.39 24.80 -12.81
CA VAL A 584 -2.01 24.60 -13.25
C VAL A 584 -1.70 25.61 -14.35
N ALA A 585 -0.72 26.47 -14.09
CA ALA A 585 -0.22 27.47 -15.02
C ALA A 585 0.82 26.84 -15.96
N LEU A 586 0.34 26.20 -17.03
CA LEU A 586 1.16 25.34 -17.89
C LEU A 586 2.15 26.11 -18.78
N GLY A 587 1.84 27.36 -19.13
CA GLY A 587 2.63 28.16 -20.06
C GLY A 587 2.81 27.49 -21.42
N GLU A 588 3.98 27.70 -22.02
CA GLU A 588 4.42 26.98 -23.23
C GLU A 588 4.86 25.55 -22.86
N GLN A 589 4.50 24.56 -23.68
CA GLN A 589 4.54 23.15 -23.28
C GLN A 589 5.47 22.31 -24.17
N LEU A 590 6.42 21.60 -23.55
CA LEU A 590 7.19 20.57 -24.24
C LEU A 590 6.29 19.35 -24.50
N ARG A 591 5.87 19.14 -25.74
CA ARG A 591 4.99 18.02 -26.12
C ARG A 591 5.78 16.76 -26.43
N LEU A 592 5.47 15.65 -25.75
CA LEU A 592 6.18 14.37 -25.87
C LEU A 592 5.20 13.21 -26.09
N LYS A 593 5.48 12.34 -27.06
CA LYS A 593 4.69 11.13 -27.36
C LYS A 593 5.10 9.90 -26.54
N LYS A 594 6.27 9.92 -25.90
CA LYS A 594 6.90 8.78 -25.22
C LYS A 594 7.58 9.25 -23.94
N ALA A 595 7.73 8.34 -22.98
CA ALA A 595 8.45 8.57 -21.73
C ALA A 595 9.86 9.13 -21.97
N ASP A 596 10.26 10.08 -21.12
CA ASP A 596 11.52 10.81 -21.24
C ASP A 596 11.92 11.31 -19.84
N TYR A 597 12.83 10.58 -19.19
CA TYR A 597 13.27 10.88 -17.83
C TYR A 597 13.96 12.26 -17.72
N ASP A 598 14.50 12.79 -18.83
CA ASP A 598 15.16 14.10 -18.90
C ASP A 598 14.20 15.23 -19.34
N ALA A 599 12.89 14.97 -19.45
CA ALA A 599 11.91 15.95 -19.95
C ALA A 599 11.94 17.29 -19.21
N GLY A 600 12.22 17.32 -17.90
CA GLY A 600 12.38 18.58 -17.15
C GLY A 600 13.59 19.42 -17.60
N ALA A 601 14.73 18.76 -17.87
CA ALA A 601 15.91 19.43 -18.42
C ALA A 601 15.67 19.90 -19.85
N ARG A 602 15.01 19.07 -20.67
CA ARG A 602 14.63 19.40 -22.06
C ARG A 602 13.60 20.53 -22.14
N CYS A 603 12.64 20.56 -21.22
CA CYS A 603 11.62 21.62 -21.11
C CYS A 603 12.31 22.97 -20.91
N LYS A 604 13.26 23.03 -19.98
CA LYS A 604 14.10 24.22 -19.76
C LYS A 604 14.97 24.60 -20.97
N GLN A 605 15.56 23.61 -21.67
CA GLN A 605 16.34 23.86 -22.90
C GLN A 605 15.47 24.39 -24.06
N ALA A 606 14.22 23.94 -24.16
CA ALA A 606 13.24 24.38 -25.15
C ALA A 606 12.56 25.71 -24.77
N ASN A 607 12.90 26.32 -23.62
CA ASN A 607 12.24 27.50 -23.06
C ASN A 607 10.73 27.31 -22.81
N CYS A 608 10.31 26.09 -22.52
CA CYS A 608 8.96 25.73 -22.07
C CYS A 608 8.85 25.86 -20.54
N GLN A 609 7.61 25.85 -20.02
CA GLN A 609 7.31 25.91 -18.57
C GLN A 609 6.64 24.64 -18.04
N SER A 610 6.14 23.76 -18.92
CA SER A 610 5.60 22.45 -18.56
C SER A 610 5.91 21.40 -19.63
N THR A 611 5.72 20.13 -19.29
CA THR A 611 5.70 19.02 -20.25
C THR A 611 4.26 18.55 -20.42
N HIS A 612 3.88 18.26 -21.67
CA HIS A 612 2.62 17.60 -22.03
C HIS A 612 2.93 16.23 -22.63
N GLY A 613 2.72 15.18 -21.84
CA GLY A 613 2.68 13.81 -22.33
C GLY A 613 1.41 13.61 -23.14
N LEU A 614 1.55 13.40 -24.45
CA LEU A 614 0.43 13.26 -25.38
C LEU A 614 -0.16 11.85 -25.32
N GLY A 615 -1.43 11.73 -24.91
CA GLY A 615 -2.18 10.48 -24.91
C GLY A 615 -3.03 10.27 -26.17
N GLU A 616 -3.48 9.04 -26.40
CA GLU A 616 -4.45 8.68 -27.47
C GLU A 616 -5.86 9.20 -27.18
N THR A 617 -6.24 9.34 -25.91
CA THR A 617 -7.55 9.81 -25.44
C THR A 617 -7.42 11.08 -24.61
N MET A 618 -8.36 12.02 -24.80
CA MET A 618 -8.45 13.29 -24.07
C MET A 618 -9.91 13.76 -23.99
N PRO A 619 -10.26 14.71 -23.11
CA PRO A 619 -11.55 15.41 -23.18
C PRO A 619 -11.64 16.25 -24.45
N ASP A 620 -12.81 16.28 -25.09
CA ASP A 620 -13.05 17.09 -26.30
C ASP A 620 -12.83 18.60 -26.02
N PRO A 621 -11.88 19.27 -26.69
CA PRO A 621 -11.65 20.71 -26.54
C PRO A 621 -12.88 21.57 -26.84
N ALA A 622 -13.81 21.11 -27.69
CA ALA A 622 -15.06 21.82 -27.98
C ALA A 622 -16.04 21.82 -26.80
N GLY A 623 -15.89 20.87 -25.85
CA GLY A 623 -16.68 20.78 -24.62
C GLY A 623 -16.03 21.43 -23.39
N ALA A 624 -14.84 22.03 -23.55
CA ALA A 624 -14.16 22.76 -22.49
C ALA A 624 -14.87 24.08 -22.17
N VAL A 625 -14.85 24.50 -20.91
CA VAL A 625 -15.46 25.74 -20.44
C VAL A 625 -14.47 26.59 -19.66
N LYS A 626 -14.88 27.80 -19.26
CA LYS A 626 -14.13 28.64 -18.33
C LYS A 626 -14.63 28.45 -16.90
N LEU A 627 -13.73 28.51 -15.93
CA LEU A 627 -14.08 28.43 -14.52
C LEU A 627 -14.94 29.67 -14.16
N PRO A 628 -16.12 29.53 -13.51
CA PRO A 628 -17.04 30.65 -13.30
C PRO A 628 -16.38 31.86 -12.62
N LYS A 629 -15.58 31.59 -11.58
CA LYS A 629 -14.87 32.59 -10.76
C LYS A 629 -13.54 33.11 -11.37
N ASP A 630 -12.95 32.43 -12.36
CA ASP A 630 -11.72 32.89 -13.05
C ASP A 630 -11.76 32.51 -14.54
N GLN A 631 -12.14 33.49 -15.37
CA GLN A 631 -12.40 33.28 -16.80
C GLN A 631 -11.14 33.00 -17.63
N ASP A 632 -9.93 33.16 -17.08
CA ASP A 632 -8.71 32.73 -17.75
C ASP A 632 -8.49 31.22 -17.64
N VAL A 633 -8.98 30.58 -16.57
CA VAL A 633 -8.79 29.16 -16.29
C VAL A 633 -9.73 28.32 -17.15
N THR A 634 -9.16 27.43 -17.97
CA THR A 634 -9.93 26.47 -18.77
C THR A 634 -10.18 25.19 -17.97
N VAL A 635 -11.43 24.73 -17.93
CA VAL A 635 -11.81 23.43 -17.38
C VAL A 635 -12.10 22.47 -18.56
N PRO A 636 -11.26 21.45 -18.80
CA PRO A 636 -11.42 20.54 -19.94
C PRO A 636 -12.50 19.46 -19.66
N CYS A 637 -13.73 19.88 -19.36
CA CYS A 637 -14.86 19.02 -19.05
C CYS A 637 -15.61 18.45 -20.28
N GLY A 638 -14.91 18.34 -21.42
CA GLY A 638 -15.47 17.77 -22.64
C GLY A 638 -15.68 16.25 -22.52
N GLN A 639 -16.55 15.69 -23.37
CA GLN A 639 -16.69 14.24 -23.47
C GLN A 639 -15.37 13.59 -23.92
N SER A 640 -15.04 12.42 -23.38
CA SER A 640 -13.85 11.66 -23.77
C SER A 640 -13.84 11.37 -25.28
N THR A 641 -12.78 11.78 -25.97
CA THR A 641 -12.59 11.61 -27.42
C THR A 641 -11.16 11.20 -27.78
N THR A 642 -10.92 10.80 -29.03
CA THR A 642 -9.58 10.49 -29.54
C THR A 642 -8.80 11.78 -29.81
N SER A 643 -7.55 11.87 -29.35
CA SER A 643 -6.71 13.07 -29.49
C SER A 643 -6.19 13.32 -30.91
N GLY A 644 -6.28 12.32 -31.80
CA GLY A 644 -5.69 12.34 -33.14
C GLY A 644 -4.17 12.18 -33.16
N VAL A 645 -3.51 11.93 -32.02
CA VAL A 645 -2.06 11.76 -31.94
C VAL A 645 -1.66 10.34 -32.36
N SER A 646 -1.00 10.20 -33.52
CA SER A 646 -0.40 8.92 -33.92
C SER A 646 0.77 8.53 -33.00
N ASP A 647 1.03 7.24 -32.84
CA ASP A 647 2.25 6.69 -32.20
C ASP A 647 2.51 7.18 -30.76
N ALA A 648 1.44 7.54 -30.03
CA ALA A 648 1.50 7.85 -28.61
C ALA A 648 1.78 6.55 -27.80
N ALA A 649 2.68 6.61 -26.83
CA ALA A 649 2.91 5.52 -25.87
C ALA A 649 2.02 5.64 -24.61
N LEU A 650 1.11 6.62 -24.60
CA LEU A 650 0.20 6.96 -23.51
C LEU A 650 -1.24 6.77 -23.99
N LEU A 651 -2.08 6.12 -23.18
CA LEU A 651 -3.53 6.08 -23.44
C LEU A 651 -4.21 7.42 -23.14
N TYR A 652 -3.67 8.18 -22.20
CA TYR A 652 -4.25 9.41 -21.64
C TYR A 652 -3.17 10.46 -21.40
N ASN A 653 -3.51 11.73 -21.54
CA ASN A 653 -2.57 12.83 -21.34
C ASN A 653 -1.91 12.84 -19.95
N GLU A 654 -0.76 13.49 -19.84
CA GLU A 654 -0.13 13.92 -18.58
C GLU A 654 0.37 15.35 -18.72
N PHE A 655 0.17 16.14 -17.66
CA PHE A 655 0.69 17.49 -17.56
C PHE A 655 1.64 17.55 -16.38
N ILE A 656 2.87 17.97 -16.63
CA ILE A 656 3.95 17.97 -15.64
C ILE A 656 4.53 19.37 -15.53
N VAL A 657 4.49 19.94 -14.34
CA VAL A 657 5.18 21.19 -14.01
C VAL A 657 6.41 20.90 -13.15
N TYR A 658 7.46 21.68 -13.39
CA TYR A 658 8.77 21.53 -12.74
C TYR A 658 9.01 22.60 -11.66
N ASP A 659 7.98 23.37 -11.33
CA ASP A 659 7.96 24.34 -10.26
C ASP A 659 6.59 24.32 -9.56
N VAL A 660 6.59 24.17 -8.24
CA VAL A 660 5.38 24.16 -7.41
C VAL A 660 4.65 25.51 -7.42
N ALA A 661 5.34 26.60 -7.78
CA ALA A 661 4.75 27.91 -7.97
C ALA A 661 3.80 27.99 -9.19
N GLN A 662 3.79 26.99 -10.07
CA GLN A 662 2.82 26.89 -11.18
C GLN A 662 1.50 26.22 -10.77
N VAL A 663 1.33 25.86 -9.49
CA VAL A 663 0.18 25.09 -8.99
C VAL A 663 -0.55 25.87 -7.91
N ARG A 664 -1.88 25.91 -8.02
CA ARG A 664 -2.80 26.42 -7.00
C ARG A 664 -3.96 25.44 -6.83
N ILE A 665 -4.20 24.96 -5.62
CA ILE A 665 -5.28 24.00 -5.33
C ILE A 665 -6.63 24.74 -5.36
N ARG A 666 -7.69 24.03 -5.77
CA ARG A 666 -9.04 24.53 -6.03
C ARG A 666 -10.08 23.59 -5.44
#